data_AF-A0A2S9YVS1-F1
#
_entry.id   AF-A0A2S9YVS1-F1
#
_cell.length_a   1.000
_cell.length_b   1.000
_cell.length_c   1.000
_cell.angle_alpha   90.00
_cell.angle_beta   90.00
_cell.angle_gamma   90.00
#
_symmetry.space_group_name_H-M   'P 1'
#
loop_
_entity.id
_entity.type
_entity.pdbx_description
1 polymer ?
#
loop_
_entity_poly.entity_id
_entity_poly.type
_entity_poly.pdbx_seq_one_letter_code
_entity_poly.pdbx_strand_id
1 'polypeptide(L)'
;MVAMEYARRAQPSARASLMHSESSQSTQEPKPKPKRKWLRRTFISIQVLAGLVLGLVIAENVFTKRDEDAFPHVNFYVEDPELGVRLEPGATMNFRLRNNPLSTIHVNAQGYRGADWPAAGANEGEIIVLGDSQVFGLGVDDDATFSVQLAALTGRPVLNAGVPTYGPPEYLALAKELLEQRKPAMLVVTINFLNDAFEIDRPNKDRHTVWDGWAVRAEHAPAKVRQFPGRKWLYSQSHAFYAFRRWRHARGKAQLPDGEEAVDLGTPSEGRFEDLVVDSNSAHAQRDAELDQAKLALDASRTRIGKLDEELRSNRDRLDDLVREASEYEFGEFERDVARGEPGDIVDEDFGEEGRSVLLTAGLIRKAARERDAHLQRLLRKQERKGDTQAKDLIDTEAKLLAERHALRQQIANGIPLVPPPKSVFDEYIQQLQALCDEHGAELVLVALPVDVQVDASEWDKYGVSDRPDMSESLVLLRDLVDNAEQHGVRALDATDALREAEPGAFLDHDIHMTAKGHAAVGAALAARLATGLPVALPGGGLPDGLSFVPARDEWSPTEEVNVAGSTKAGCATQIEGDWLRVRCVRKDKRDGFGGLELVEGGTPATMLVHNRDGLTLTTPLTIGEPVTARFHFAKQIRELQVRWPVGDDGKPKFVGAFVDVEGQPKADEPAAELSRLCTCYEKTAEEFWCQETYPDGEAYQCQESCGGLWADPALIESCTAAFSDSCGRLLSCVQNDPLTAPDCPAGSVHAFASNACFAACDAAHPCASGTCTEWQGGGVCRA
;
A
#
# COMPACT_ATOMS: atom_id res chain seq x y z
N MET A 1 92.19 3.50 -0.52
CA MET A 1 92.63 3.30 -1.93
C MET A 1 92.31 4.61 -2.66
N VAL A 2 93.26 5.37 -3.23
CA VAL A 2 94.11 5.10 -4.42
C VAL A 2 93.23 5.16 -5.69
N ALA A 3 93.45 5.97 -6.75
CA ALA A 3 94.41 7.04 -7.13
C ALA A 3 93.67 8.09 -8.01
N MET A 4 94.09 9.34 -8.36
CA MET A 4 95.35 10.14 -8.35
C MET A 4 96.15 10.22 -9.69
N GLU A 5 96.54 11.45 -10.08
CA GLU A 5 97.12 11.89 -11.40
C GLU A 5 96.14 11.71 -12.60
N TYR A 6 96.25 12.32 -13.80
CA TYR A 6 97.22 13.25 -14.46
C TYR A 6 96.45 14.07 -15.57
N ALA A 7 96.96 14.94 -16.48
CA ALA A 7 98.28 15.50 -16.82
C ALA A 7 98.22 16.88 -17.55
N ARG A 8 99.31 17.66 -17.41
CA ARG A 8 100.07 18.48 -18.40
C ARG A 8 99.32 19.19 -19.56
N ARG A 9 99.32 20.54 -19.67
CA ARG A 9 100.41 21.54 -19.96
C ARG A 9 100.77 21.73 -21.45
N ALA A 10 100.62 22.96 -21.95
CA ALA A 10 101.50 23.57 -22.97
C ALA A 10 101.48 25.12 -22.88
N GLN A 11 102.66 25.75 -23.05
CA GLN A 11 102.93 27.18 -23.34
C GLN A 11 104.17 27.21 -24.27
N PRO A 12 104.45 28.30 -25.02
CA PRO A 12 105.48 29.24 -24.52
C PRO A 12 105.38 30.72 -24.98
N SER A 13 106.12 31.60 -24.27
CA SER A 13 106.83 32.83 -24.74
C SER A 13 106.06 33.94 -25.52
N ALA A 14 105.99 35.19 -25.04
CA ALA A 14 107.02 36.27 -25.09
C ALA A 14 107.18 36.92 -26.50
N ARG A 15 107.59 38.20 -26.68
CA ARG A 15 108.25 39.18 -25.78
C ARG A 15 107.93 40.64 -26.20
N ALA A 16 108.20 41.58 -25.30
CA ALA A 16 107.93 43.03 -25.29
C ALA A 16 108.48 43.93 -26.44
N SER A 17 108.34 45.27 -26.23
CA SER A 17 108.76 46.42 -27.06
C SER A 17 107.78 46.85 -28.17
N LEU A 18 107.61 48.15 -28.49
CA LEU A 18 108.37 49.37 -28.12
C LEU A 18 107.46 50.54 -27.67
N MET A 19 108.06 51.57 -27.06
CA MET A 19 107.41 52.85 -26.73
C MET A 19 107.34 53.78 -27.95
N HIS A 20 106.34 54.67 -27.97
CA HIS A 20 106.49 56.06 -28.42
C HIS A 20 105.57 56.96 -27.60
N SER A 21 105.98 58.20 -27.36
CA SER A 21 105.25 59.19 -26.57
C SER A 21 105.28 60.54 -27.26
N GLU A 22 104.12 61.12 -27.53
CA GLU A 22 104.00 62.52 -27.94
C GLU A 22 102.69 63.11 -27.40
N SER A 23 102.69 64.41 -27.14
CA SER A 23 101.67 65.09 -26.34
C SER A 23 100.81 66.02 -27.18
N SER A 24 99.48 65.90 -27.10
CA SER A 24 98.55 66.89 -27.64
C SER A 24 97.46 67.29 -26.64
N GLN A 25 97.06 68.54 -26.75
CA GLN A 25 96.46 69.39 -25.72
C GLN A 25 95.00 69.05 -25.37
N SER A 26 94.70 69.15 -24.07
CA SER A 26 93.53 69.84 -23.51
C SER A 26 92.14 69.68 -24.17
N THR A 27 91.35 68.74 -23.66
CA THR A 27 89.93 68.99 -23.32
C THR A 27 89.58 68.31 -22.00
N GLN A 28 88.91 69.02 -21.08
CA GLN A 28 88.33 68.40 -19.88
C GLN A 28 86.93 67.89 -20.19
N GLU A 29 86.80 66.61 -20.52
CA GLU A 29 85.48 65.97 -20.57
C GLU A 29 84.85 65.89 -19.17
N PRO A 30 83.55 66.21 -19.03
CA PRO A 30 82.87 66.06 -17.75
C PRO A 30 82.71 64.57 -17.40
N LYS A 31 83.27 64.15 -16.26
CA LYS A 31 83.18 62.76 -15.75
C LYS A 31 81.75 62.23 -15.88
N PRO A 32 81.49 61.17 -16.67
CA PRO A 32 80.14 60.69 -16.91
C PRO A 32 79.55 60.15 -15.61
N LYS A 33 78.53 60.84 -15.08
CA LYS A 33 77.74 60.37 -13.93
C LYS A 33 77.32 58.91 -14.18
N PRO A 34 77.42 57.99 -13.19
CA PRO A 34 77.17 56.57 -13.41
C PRO A 34 75.77 56.36 -13.97
N LYS A 35 75.69 56.05 -15.27
CA LYS A 35 74.42 55.93 -16.00
C LYS A 35 73.56 54.88 -15.28
N ARG A 36 72.35 55.28 -14.86
CA ARG A 36 71.41 54.50 -14.03
C ARG A 36 70.85 53.27 -14.77
N LYS A 37 71.73 52.32 -15.12
CA LYS A 37 71.42 51.04 -15.81
C LYS A 37 70.38 50.23 -15.04
N TRP A 38 70.38 50.32 -13.71
CA TRP A 38 69.35 49.73 -12.86
C TRP A 38 67.95 50.29 -13.17
N LEU A 39 67.75 51.62 -13.17
CA LEU A 39 66.45 52.21 -13.51
C LEU A 39 65.95 51.81 -14.91
N ARG A 40 66.83 51.71 -15.91
CA ARG A 40 66.41 51.22 -17.24
C ARG A 40 65.98 49.75 -17.20
N ARG A 41 66.63 48.90 -16.40
CA ARG A 41 66.20 47.52 -16.17
C ARG A 41 64.86 47.47 -15.43
N THR A 42 64.72 48.21 -14.33
CA THR A 42 63.46 48.32 -13.57
C THR A 42 62.31 48.80 -14.46
N PHE A 43 62.53 49.81 -15.31
CA PHE A 43 61.51 50.30 -16.26
C PHE A 43 61.12 49.24 -17.29
N ILE A 44 62.09 48.52 -17.88
CA ILE A 44 61.80 47.39 -18.79
C ILE A 44 61.04 46.28 -18.07
N SER A 45 61.42 45.93 -16.84
CA SER A 45 60.70 44.94 -16.02
C SER A 45 59.26 45.38 -15.71
N ILE A 46 59.04 46.67 -15.42
CA ILE A 46 57.69 47.23 -15.24
C ILE A 46 56.90 47.18 -16.55
N GLN A 47 57.49 47.51 -17.70
CA GLN A 47 56.82 47.41 -19.00
C GLN A 47 56.44 45.97 -19.36
N VAL A 48 57.33 45.00 -19.11
CA VAL A 48 57.03 43.57 -19.32
C VAL A 48 55.94 43.09 -18.37
N LEU A 49 56.00 43.45 -17.09
CA LEU A 49 55.01 43.03 -16.10
C LEU A 49 53.64 43.68 -16.36
N ALA A 50 53.59 44.96 -16.74
CA ALA A 50 52.37 45.63 -17.16
C ALA A 50 51.79 45.02 -18.46
N GLY A 51 52.64 44.65 -19.42
CA GLY A 51 52.22 43.94 -20.64
C GLY A 51 51.66 42.55 -20.36
N LEU A 52 52.25 41.79 -19.42
CA LEU A 52 51.74 40.50 -18.97
C LEU A 52 50.42 40.63 -18.22
N VAL A 53 50.29 41.61 -17.31
CA VAL A 53 49.03 41.88 -16.60
C VAL A 53 47.93 42.29 -17.57
N LEU A 54 48.22 43.20 -18.51
CA LEU A 54 47.26 43.59 -19.56
C LEU A 54 46.87 42.40 -20.45
N GLY A 55 47.82 41.54 -20.83
CA GLY A 55 47.56 40.33 -21.60
C GLY A 55 46.66 39.34 -20.86
N LEU A 56 46.87 39.15 -19.54
CA LEU A 56 46.02 38.32 -18.70
C LEU A 56 44.61 38.91 -18.53
N VAL A 57 44.49 40.22 -18.31
CA VAL A 57 43.19 40.90 -18.21
C VAL A 57 42.40 40.82 -19.52
N ILE A 58 43.07 40.97 -20.67
CA ILE A 58 42.45 40.79 -21.99
C ILE A 58 42.03 39.32 -22.20
N ALA A 59 42.89 38.37 -21.85
CA ALA A 59 42.56 36.94 -21.96
C ALA A 59 41.33 36.60 -21.12
N GLU A 60 41.28 37.02 -19.85
CA GLU A 60 40.13 36.83 -18.96
C GLU A 60 38.86 37.41 -19.58
N ASN A 61 38.87 38.69 -19.97
CA ASN A 61 37.72 39.34 -20.61
C ASN A 61 37.24 38.65 -21.90
N VAL A 62 38.14 38.02 -22.66
CA VAL A 62 37.80 37.26 -23.87
C VAL A 62 37.20 35.89 -23.52
N PHE A 63 37.73 35.17 -22.53
CA PHE A 63 37.17 33.89 -22.11
C PHE A 63 35.85 34.05 -21.37
N THR A 64 35.73 35.00 -20.44
CA THR A 64 34.46 35.40 -19.80
C THR A 64 33.39 35.69 -20.84
N LYS A 65 33.67 36.51 -21.86
CA LYS A 65 32.68 36.83 -22.90
C LYS A 65 32.37 35.69 -23.87
N ARG A 66 33.29 34.74 -24.05
CA ARG A 66 33.06 33.52 -24.85
C ARG A 66 32.18 32.52 -24.10
N ASP A 67 32.35 32.44 -22.79
CA ASP A 67 31.63 31.53 -21.90
C ASP A 67 30.41 32.20 -21.24
N GLU A 68 30.02 33.41 -21.69
CA GLU A 68 28.91 34.22 -21.16
C GLU A 68 28.90 34.38 -19.63
N ASP A 69 30.09 34.54 -19.04
CA ASP A 69 30.32 34.64 -17.58
C ASP A 69 29.82 33.41 -16.80
N ALA A 70 29.67 32.27 -17.48
CA ALA A 70 29.09 31.04 -16.94
C ALA A 70 30.07 29.88 -16.79
N PHE A 71 29.76 28.98 -15.84
CA PHE A 71 30.46 27.72 -15.61
C PHE A 71 29.51 26.51 -15.75
N PRO A 72 30.00 25.34 -16.20
CA PRO A 72 29.17 24.15 -16.42
C PRO A 72 29.01 23.24 -15.19
N HIS A 73 29.63 23.59 -14.06
CA HIS A 73 29.44 22.93 -12.76
C HIS A 73 29.53 23.98 -11.65
N VAL A 74 28.90 23.72 -10.51
CA VAL A 74 28.99 24.58 -9.31
C VAL A 74 30.44 24.69 -8.82
N ASN A 75 30.89 25.91 -8.54
CA ASN A 75 32.29 26.26 -8.24
C ASN A 75 32.48 26.96 -6.87
N PHE A 76 31.46 26.92 -6.02
CA PHE A 76 31.34 27.64 -4.74
C PHE A 76 31.06 26.70 -3.53
N TYR A 77 31.58 25.48 -3.55
CA TYR A 77 31.53 24.59 -2.37
C TYR A 77 32.55 25.00 -1.28
N VAL A 78 32.24 24.64 -0.05
CA VAL A 78 33.11 24.69 1.14
C VAL A 78 33.11 23.33 1.85
N GLU A 79 34.21 22.97 2.51
CA GLU A 79 34.34 21.67 3.21
C GLU A 79 33.42 21.62 4.44
N ASP A 80 32.74 20.48 4.66
CA ASP A 80 31.95 20.19 5.85
C ASP A 80 32.34 18.81 6.42
N PRO A 81 32.55 18.65 7.74
CA PRO A 81 33.04 17.40 8.32
C PRO A 81 31.96 16.29 8.43
N GLU A 82 30.68 16.63 8.31
CA GLU A 82 29.55 15.71 8.46
C GLU A 82 28.92 15.39 7.10
N LEU A 83 28.63 16.43 6.30
CA LEU A 83 28.01 16.37 4.96
C LEU A 83 29.02 16.33 3.80
N GLY A 84 30.33 16.41 4.10
CA GLY A 84 31.42 16.48 3.11
C GLY A 84 31.59 17.87 2.47
N VAL A 85 30.49 18.47 2.02
CA VAL A 85 30.43 19.82 1.43
C VAL A 85 29.24 20.61 1.97
N ARG A 86 29.33 21.95 1.90
CA ARG A 86 28.18 22.88 1.85
C ARG A 86 28.41 23.92 0.75
N LEU A 87 27.43 24.76 0.47
CA LEU A 87 27.57 25.91 -0.45
C LEU A 87 28.12 27.14 0.31
N GLU A 88 28.92 27.96 -0.36
CA GLU A 88 29.43 29.24 0.17
C GLU A 88 28.30 30.27 0.29
N PRO A 89 27.95 30.75 1.51
CA PRO A 89 26.84 31.69 1.68
C PRO A 89 27.10 33.02 0.97
N GLY A 90 26.07 33.56 0.30
CA GLY A 90 26.18 34.76 -0.51
C GLY A 90 26.90 34.58 -1.86
N ALA A 91 27.16 33.34 -2.29
CA ALA A 91 27.70 33.08 -3.62
C ALA A 91 26.68 33.42 -4.73
N THR A 92 27.18 33.73 -5.92
CA THR A 92 26.38 33.93 -7.13
C THR A 92 27.18 33.45 -8.33
N MET A 93 26.53 32.74 -9.27
CA MET A 93 27.18 32.18 -10.45
C MET A 93 26.19 32.07 -11.60
N ASN A 94 26.60 32.46 -12.81
CA ASN A 94 25.87 32.06 -14.01
C ASN A 94 26.24 30.61 -14.34
N PHE A 95 25.23 29.78 -14.60
CA PHE A 95 25.38 28.37 -14.93
C PHE A 95 24.93 28.12 -16.36
N ARG A 96 25.72 27.33 -17.10
CA ARG A 96 25.28 26.78 -18.39
C ARG A 96 25.92 25.42 -18.65
N LEU A 97 25.09 24.40 -18.77
CA LEU A 97 25.51 23.06 -19.15
C LEU A 97 25.35 22.85 -20.67
N ARG A 98 26.45 22.53 -21.35
CA ARG A 98 26.51 22.35 -22.83
C ARG A 98 25.85 23.54 -23.57
N ASN A 99 24.75 23.31 -24.28
CA ASN A 99 24.03 24.32 -25.08
C ASN A 99 22.70 24.77 -24.44
N ASN A 100 22.40 24.32 -23.23
CA ASN A 100 21.15 24.65 -22.52
C ASN A 100 21.02 26.15 -22.22
N PRO A 101 19.83 26.63 -21.80
CA PRO A 101 19.64 27.99 -21.33
C PRO A 101 20.70 28.42 -20.30
N LEU A 102 20.99 29.72 -20.28
CA LEU A 102 21.71 30.33 -19.17
C LEU A 102 20.77 30.41 -17.98
N SER A 103 21.23 30.01 -16.80
CA SER A 103 20.55 30.26 -15.52
C SER A 103 21.47 31.00 -14.56
N THR A 104 20.88 31.77 -13.65
CA THR A 104 21.58 32.44 -12.55
C THR A 104 21.26 31.72 -11.26
N ILE A 105 22.31 31.35 -10.51
CA ILE A 105 22.17 30.71 -9.20
C ILE A 105 22.63 31.70 -8.14
N HIS A 106 21.75 32.02 -7.19
CA HIS A 106 22.11 32.74 -5.97
C HIS A 106 22.10 31.78 -4.77
N VAL A 107 23.08 31.93 -3.88
CA VAL A 107 23.12 31.24 -2.58
C VAL A 107 22.89 32.27 -1.48
N ASN A 108 21.94 32.00 -0.61
CA ASN A 108 21.51 32.91 0.45
C ASN A 108 22.51 32.95 1.63
N ALA A 109 22.23 33.78 2.64
CA ALA A 109 23.09 33.95 3.81
C ALA A 109 23.19 32.70 4.72
N GLN A 110 22.38 31.67 4.48
CA GLN A 110 22.35 30.40 5.22
C GLN A 110 23.03 29.25 4.46
N GLY A 111 23.46 29.46 3.19
CA GLY A 111 24.12 28.44 2.38
C GLY A 111 23.17 27.59 1.52
N TYR A 112 21.93 28.04 1.32
CA TYR A 112 20.93 27.37 0.48
C TYR A 112 20.55 28.21 -0.74
N ARG A 113 19.86 27.62 -1.72
CA ARG A 113 19.55 28.30 -2.98
C ARG A 113 18.45 29.36 -2.83
N GLY A 114 18.59 30.46 -3.59
CA GLY A 114 17.54 31.46 -3.82
C GLY A 114 17.58 32.59 -2.80
N ALA A 115 16.40 33.04 -2.36
CA ALA A 115 16.26 34.15 -1.43
C ALA A 115 16.70 33.77 0.01
N ASP A 116 17.01 34.79 0.82
CA ASP A 116 17.19 34.62 2.27
C ASP A 116 15.93 34.05 2.90
N TRP A 117 16.08 32.90 3.57
CA TRP A 117 14.96 32.27 4.28
C TRP A 117 14.46 33.18 5.42
N PRO A 118 13.14 33.24 5.66
CA PRO A 118 12.58 33.96 6.80
C PRO A 118 13.11 33.40 8.12
N ALA A 119 13.01 34.16 9.21
CA ALA A 119 13.40 33.68 10.53
C ALA A 119 12.64 32.39 10.91
N ALA A 120 13.29 31.48 11.65
CA ALA A 120 12.67 30.23 12.08
C ALA A 120 11.39 30.49 12.90
N GLY A 121 10.33 29.73 12.63
CA GLY A 121 9.01 29.91 13.25
C GLY A 121 8.28 31.21 12.88
N ALA A 122 8.75 31.98 11.89
CA ALA A 122 8.07 33.22 11.47
C ALA A 122 6.78 32.99 10.66
N ASN A 123 6.58 31.77 10.14
CA ASN A 123 5.41 31.39 9.36
C ASN A 123 4.85 30.05 9.87
N GLU A 124 3.53 29.98 10.06
CA GLU A 124 2.85 28.71 10.28
C GLU A 124 2.82 27.89 8.99
N GLY A 125 2.93 26.56 9.10
CA GLY A 125 2.83 25.67 7.94
C GLY A 125 4.08 25.60 7.05
N GLU A 126 5.25 26.04 7.48
CA GLU A 126 6.51 25.94 6.72
C GLU A 126 6.79 24.50 6.22
N ILE A 127 7.21 24.38 4.96
CA ILE A 127 7.64 23.14 4.30
C ILE A 127 9.15 23.26 4.01
N ILE A 128 9.91 22.21 4.26
CA ILE A 128 11.31 22.10 3.82
C ILE A 128 11.42 20.99 2.78
N VAL A 129 12.18 21.22 1.71
CA VAL A 129 12.40 20.23 0.64
C VAL A 129 13.88 19.84 0.60
N LEU A 130 14.16 18.57 0.87
CA LEU A 130 15.49 17.95 0.85
C LEU A 130 15.69 17.14 -0.44
N GLY A 131 16.93 17.14 -0.94
CA GLY A 131 17.39 16.32 -2.06
C GLY A 131 18.71 16.84 -2.64
N ASP A 132 19.02 16.42 -3.86
CA ASP A 132 20.28 16.66 -4.56
C ASP A 132 20.24 17.88 -5.52
N SER A 133 20.92 17.77 -6.66
CA SER A 133 20.87 18.75 -7.76
C SER A 133 19.50 18.90 -8.42
N GLN A 134 18.61 17.91 -8.34
CA GLN A 134 17.24 18.00 -8.84
C GLN A 134 16.38 18.88 -7.92
N VAL A 135 16.54 18.81 -6.61
CA VAL A 135 15.84 19.72 -5.68
C VAL A 135 16.43 21.12 -5.75
N PHE A 136 17.76 21.22 -5.82
CA PHE A 136 18.47 22.48 -6.09
C PHE A 136 18.09 23.10 -7.45
N GLY A 137 17.57 22.33 -8.41
CA GLY A 137 17.14 22.78 -9.73
C GLY A 137 18.29 23.19 -10.66
N LEU A 138 19.32 22.36 -10.73
CA LEU A 138 20.51 22.63 -11.54
C LEU A 138 20.15 22.82 -13.02
N GLY A 139 20.37 24.03 -13.56
CA GLY A 139 20.08 24.36 -14.96
C GLY A 139 18.93 25.35 -15.18
N VAL A 140 18.07 25.57 -14.18
CA VAL A 140 17.02 26.60 -14.22
C VAL A 140 17.34 27.79 -13.31
N ASP A 141 16.68 28.93 -13.52
CA ASP A 141 16.74 30.10 -12.62
C ASP A 141 16.04 29.83 -11.27
N ASP A 142 16.33 30.64 -10.25
CA ASP A 142 15.89 30.39 -8.86
C ASP A 142 14.36 30.32 -8.70
N ASP A 143 13.61 31.12 -9.46
CA ASP A 143 12.14 31.18 -9.46
C ASP A 143 11.46 30.05 -10.25
N ALA A 144 12.21 29.38 -11.12
CA ALA A 144 11.76 28.21 -11.88
C ALA A 144 11.89 26.88 -11.13
N THR A 145 12.51 26.85 -9.94
CA THR A 145 12.65 25.62 -9.14
C THR A 145 11.30 25.11 -8.61
N PHE A 146 11.11 23.78 -8.54
CA PHE A 146 9.81 23.22 -8.13
C PHE A 146 9.37 23.62 -6.72
N SER A 147 10.32 23.95 -5.83
CA SER A 147 10.03 24.50 -4.50
C SER A 147 9.31 25.85 -4.55
N VAL A 148 9.67 26.74 -5.49
CA VAL A 148 8.98 28.03 -5.68
C VAL A 148 7.59 27.81 -6.28
N GLN A 149 7.46 26.86 -7.21
CA GLN A 149 6.16 26.49 -7.79
C GLN A 149 5.23 25.89 -6.72
N LEU A 150 5.74 25.03 -5.84
CA LEU A 150 5.01 24.48 -4.69
C LEU A 150 4.55 25.59 -3.73
N ALA A 151 5.39 26.58 -3.43
CA ALA A 151 5.03 27.72 -2.59
C ALA A 151 3.89 28.55 -3.21
N ALA A 152 3.96 28.82 -4.52
CA ALA A 152 2.94 29.57 -5.24
C ALA A 152 1.58 28.83 -5.28
N LEU A 153 1.59 27.50 -5.42
CA LEU A 153 0.38 26.68 -5.51
C LEU A 153 -0.26 26.36 -4.15
N THR A 154 0.54 26.12 -3.11
CA THR A 154 0.05 25.81 -1.75
C THR A 154 -0.24 27.05 -0.91
N GLY A 155 0.34 28.19 -1.26
CA GLY A 155 0.34 29.40 -0.43
C GLY A 155 1.17 29.28 0.85
N ARG A 156 1.92 28.17 1.03
CA ARG A 156 2.77 27.89 2.19
C ARG A 156 4.21 28.35 1.92
N PRO A 157 5.00 28.69 2.96
CA PRO A 157 6.44 28.89 2.79
C PRO A 157 7.10 27.56 2.46
N VAL A 158 7.87 27.51 1.38
CA VAL A 158 8.67 26.34 0.99
C VAL A 158 10.14 26.73 0.95
N LEU A 159 10.98 25.99 1.67
CA LEU A 159 12.42 26.21 1.73
C LEU A 159 13.13 25.14 0.89
N ASN A 160 13.81 25.58 -0.18
CA ASN A 160 14.65 24.71 -1.00
C ASN A 160 15.97 24.45 -0.26
N ALA A 161 16.08 23.27 0.34
CA ALA A 161 17.28 22.80 1.04
C ALA A 161 18.07 21.77 0.22
N GLY A 162 17.82 21.67 -1.08
CA GLY A 162 18.55 20.79 -1.99
C GLY A 162 19.99 21.24 -2.21
N VAL A 163 20.94 20.29 -2.23
CA VAL A 163 22.36 20.56 -2.45
C VAL A 163 22.94 19.48 -3.37
N PRO A 164 23.55 19.82 -4.52
CA PRO A 164 24.16 18.81 -5.40
C PRO A 164 25.24 18.00 -4.67
N THR A 165 25.40 16.74 -5.07
CA THR A 165 26.25 15.69 -4.44
C THR A 165 25.72 15.05 -3.16
N TYR A 166 24.69 15.59 -2.52
CA TYR A 166 24.06 14.91 -1.37
C TYR A 166 23.30 13.67 -1.82
N GLY A 167 23.25 12.65 -0.95
CA GLY A 167 22.36 11.49 -1.07
C GLY A 167 21.68 11.20 0.28
N PRO A 168 21.07 10.01 0.48
CA PRO A 168 20.27 9.71 1.66
C PRO A 168 20.95 9.95 3.02
N PRO A 169 22.25 9.63 3.23
CA PRO A 169 22.95 9.94 4.49
C PRO A 169 23.00 11.45 4.80
N GLU A 170 23.18 12.28 3.78
CA GLU A 170 23.22 13.74 3.92
C GLU A 170 21.82 14.31 4.12
N TYR A 171 20.81 13.75 3.46
CA TYR A 171 19.41 14.13 3.67
C TYR A 171 18.98 13.88 5.11
N LEU A 172 19.32 12.73 5.71
CA LEU A 172 18.99 12.40 7.11
C LEU A 172 19.72 13.31 8.12
N ALA A 173 21.00 13.59 7.88
CA ALA A 173 21.76 14.53 8.71
C ALA A 173 21.20 15.96 8.62
N LEU A 174 20.84 16.41 7.41
CA LEU A 174 20.26 17.74 7.18
C LEU A 174 18.81 17.84 7.67
N ALA A 175 18.02 16.76 7.59
CA ALA A 175 16.69 16.67 8.20
C ALA A 175 16.78 16.93 9.70
N LYS A 176 17.70 16.26 10.39
CA LYS A 176 17.92 16.45 11.83
C LYS A 176 18.32 17.89 12.16
N GLU A 177 19.25 18.47 11.41
CA GLU A 177 19.66 19.88 11.58
C GLU A 177 18.46 20.84 11.42
N LEU A 178 17.69 20.68 10.36
CA LEU A 178 16.62 21.62 10.02
C LEU A 178 15.35 21.40 10.85
N LEU A 179 15.02 20.18 11.27
CA LEU A 179 13.91 19.91 12.19
C LEU A 179 14.14 20.58 13.56
N GLU A 180 15.36 20.52 14.11
CA GLU A 180 15.70 21.22 15.36
C GLU A 180 15.68 22.75 15.18
N GLN A 181 16.31 23.27 14.11
CA GLN A 181 16.46 24.71 13.88
C GLN A 181 15.19 25.43 13.43
N ARG A 182 14.41 24.83 12.51
CA ARG A 182 13.28 25.48 11.82
C ARG A 182 11.94 25.12 12.43
N LYS A 183 11.77 23.86 12.87
CA LYS A 183 10.50 23.26 13.28
C LYS A 183 9.41 23.41 12.20
N PRO A 184 9.65 22.88 10.99
CA PRO A 184 8.68 22.97 9.91
C PRO A 184 7.44 22.14 10.24
N ALA A 185 6.32 22.46 9.61
CA ALA A 185 5.13 21.60 9.70
C ALA A 185 5.28 20.34 8.82
N MET A 186 6.20 20.36 7.84
CA MET A 186 6.38 19.29 6.87
C MET A 186 7.81 19.23 6.32
N LEU A 187 8.32 18.01 6.17
CA LEU A 187 9.57 17.70 5.49
C LEU A 187 9.27 16.87 4.24
N VAL A 188 9.57 17.43 3.08
CA VAL A 188 9.54 16.72 1.79
C VAL A 188 10.95 16.21 1.51
N VAL A 189 11.11 14.92 1.21
CA VAL A 189 12.39 14.34 0.75
C VAL A 189 12.21 13.77 -0.65
N THR A 190 12.97 14.30 -1.60
CA THR A 190 13.01 13.78 -2.97
C THR A 190 14.11 12.75 -3.09
N ILE A 191 13.74 11.56 -3.57
CA ILE A 191 14.63 10.44 -3.84
C ILE A 191 14.84 10.37 -5.36
N ASN A 192 16.06 10.67 -5.80
CA ASN A 192 16.46 10.63 -7.20
C ASN A 192 16.97 9.23 -7.57
N PHE A 193 16.21 8.51 -8.40
CA PHE A 193 16.55 7.12 -8.78
C PHE A 193 17.78 6.99 -9.70
N LEU A 194 18.38 8.10 -10.13
CA LEU A 194 19.70 8.10 -10.77
C LEU A 194 20.81 7.62 -9.83
N ASN A 195 20.80 8.08 -8.57
CA ASN A 195 21.94 7.99 -7.66
C ASN A 195 21.57 7.51 -6.24
N ASP A 196 20.43 7.92 -5.68
CA ASP A 196 20.15 7.73 -4.25
C ASP A 196 20.08 6.25 -3.85
N ALA A 197 19.60 5.38 -4.75
CA ALA A 197 19.55 3.93 -4.55
C ALA A 197 20.96 3.29 -4.45
N PHE A 198 21.97 3.93 -5.05
CA PHE A 198 23.37 3.50 -4.96
C PHE A 198 24.13 4.23 -3.84
N GLU A 199 23.69 5.44 -3.46
CA GLU A 199 24.36 6.30 -2.48
C GLU A 199 23.82 6.15 -1.03
N ILE A 200 22.78 5.34 -0.82
CA ILE A 200 22.14 5.11 0.50
C ILE A 200 23.13 4.71 1.61
N ASP A 201 24.12 3.88 1.32
CA ASP A 201 25.19 3.45 2.26
C ASP A 201 26.51 4.24 2.09
N ARG A 202 26.52 5.33 1.31
CA ARG A 202 27.75 6.03 0.87
C ARG A 202 27.69 7.52 1.20
N PRO A 203 28.09 7.96 2.40
CA PRO A 203 28.06 9.38 2.74
C PRO A 203 28.99 10.21 1.84
N ASN A 204 28.54 11.41 1.48
CA ASN A 204 29.17 12.31 0.53
C ASN A 204 30.62 12.68 0.91
N LYS A 205 30.94 12.75 2.20
CA LYS A 205 32.31 12.99 2.69
C LYS A 205 33.34 11.94 2.28
N ASP A 206 32.90 10.73 1.96
CA ASP A 206 33.75 9.65 1.45
C ASP A 206 33.73 9.58 -0.09
N ARG A 207 32.62 10.02 -0.73
CA ARG A 207 32.49 10.15 -2.19
C ARG A 207 33.24 11.36 -2.77
N HIS A 208 33.17 12.52 -2.12
CA HIS A 208 33.59 13.82 -2.66
C HIS A 208 34.48 14.62 -1.70
N THR A 209 35.24 15.56 -2.27
CA THR A 209 36.03 16.56 -1.53
C THR A 209 36.06 17.90 -2.27
N VAL A 210 36.27 19.01 -1.56
CA VAL A 210 36.26 20.36 -2.16
C VAL A 210 37.65 20.75 -2.66
N TRP A 211 37.84 20.69 -3.98
CA TRP A 211 39.06 21.16 -4.62
C TRP A 211 38.90 22.59 -5.16
N ASP A 212 39.38 23.58 -4.40
CA ASP A 212 39.36 25.01 -4.75
C ASP A 212 37.96 25.58 -5.07
N GLY A 213 36.92 25.06 -4.40
CA GLY A 213 35.52 25.45 -4.59
C GLY A 213 34.70 24.50 -5.46
N TRP A 214 35.33 23.52 -6.12
CA TRP A 214 34.63 22.49 -6.90
C TRP A 214 34.50 21.21 -6.07
N ALA A 215 33.32 20.61 -5.97
CA ALA A 215 33.20 19.23 -5.50
C ALA A 215 33.79 18.28 -6.55
N VAL A 216 34.67 17.37 -6.13
CA VAL A 216 35.31 16.37 -7.01
C VAL A 216 35.33 15.01 -6.32
N ARG A 217 35.14 13.91 -7.08
CA ARG A 217 35.26 12.54 -6.53
C ARG A 217 36.61 12.39 -5.81
N ALA A 218 36.61 11.84 -4.60
CA ALA A 218 37.77 11.79 -3.72
C ALA A 218 38.99 11.10 -4.37
N GLU A 219 38.75 10.05 -5.16
CA GLU A 219 39.78 9.33 -5.94
C GLU A 219 40.53 10.20 -6.96
N HIS A 220 39.88 11.26 -7.46
CA HIS A 220 40.43 12.14 -8.50
C HIS A 220 41.04 13.43 -7.91
N ALA A 221 40.93 13.62 -6.60
CA ALA A 221 41.47 14.78 -5.91
C ALA A 221 43.01 14.76 -5.83
N PRO A 222 43.69 15.91 -6.01
CA PRO A 222 45.14 15.96 -5.92
C PRO A 222 45.60 15.84 -4.45
N ALA A 223 46.17 14.68 -4.10
CA ALA A 223 46.63 14.34 -2.74
C ALA A 223 47.53 15.37 -2.03
N LYS A 224 48.09 16.37 -2.73
CA LYS A 224 48.69 17.59 -2.14
C LYS A 224 48.41 18.82 -3.01
N VAL A 225 47.75 19.83 -2.44
CA VAL A 225 47.48 21.13 -3.06
C VAL A 225 48.52 22.17 -2.60
N ARG A 226 49.04 23.00 -3.53
CA ARG A 226 49.95 24.11 -3.21
C ARG A 226 49.17 25.41 -3.01
N GLN A 227 49.05 25.85 -1.76
CA GLN A 227 48.40 27.11 -1.40
C GLN A 227 49.22 28.35 -1.78
N PHE A 228 48.53 29.42 -2.19
CA PHE A 228 49.10 30.76 -2.44
C PHE A 228 47.99 31.84 -2.48
N PRO A 229 48.30 33.13 -2.23
CA PRO A 229 47.30 34.21 -2.28
C PRO A 229 46.59 34.30 -3.63
N GLY A 230 45.26 34.42 -3.63
CA GLY A 230 44.45 34.47 -4.85
C GLY A 230 44.17 33.10 -5.49
N ARG A 231 44.61 31.98 -4.89
CA ARG A 231 44.40 30.63 -5.45
C ARG A 231 42.93 30.32 -5.73
N LYS A 232 42.03 30.50 -4.75
CA LYS A 232 40.59 30.18 -4.90
C LYS A 232 40.00 30.88 -6.12
N TRP A 233 40.09 32.21 -6.19
CA TRP A 233 39.65 33.01 -7.33
C TRP A 233 40.24 32.50 -8.67
N LEU A 234 41.54 32.22 -8.73
CA LEU A 234 42.17 31.72 -9.96
C LEU A 234 41.64 30.33 -10.36
N TYR A 235 41.24 29.48 -9.43
CA TYR A 235 40.85 28.09 -9.69
C TYR A 235 39.34 27.86 -9.86
N SER A 236 38.46 28.68 -9.27
CA SER A 236 37.01 28.65 -9.50
C SER A 236 36.49 29.77 -10.40
N GLN A 237 37.01 30.99 -10.30
CA GLN A 237 36.40 32.20 -10.88
C GLN A 237 37.11 32.77 -12.14
N SER A 238 38.21 32.16 -12.60
CA SER A 238 38.91 32.58 -13.83
C SER A 238 38.54 31.68 -15.01
N HIS A 239 37.82 32.23 -15.99
CA HIS A 239 37.49 31.58 -17.26
C HIS A 239 38.74 31.31 -18.10
N ALA A 240 39.72 32.23 -18.10
CA ALA A 240 40.97 32.00 -18.82
C ALA A 240 41.77 30.82 -18.24
N PHE A 241 41.80 30.68 -16.91
CA PHE A 241 42.46 29.56 -16.26
C PHE A 241 41.65 28.26 -16.37
N TYR A 242 40.32 28.31 -16.27
CA TYR A 242 39.43 27.18 -16.53
C TYR A 242 39.59 26.65 -17.97
N ALA A 243 39.57 27.53 -18.97
CA ALA A 243 39.80 27.15 -20.37
C ALA A 243 41.20 26.54 -20.59
N PHE A 244 42.23 27.07 -19.92
CA PHE A 244 43.57 26.48 -19.91
C PHE A 244 43.60 25.10 -19.26
N ARG A 245 42.94 24.89 -18.10
CA ARG A 245 42.79 23.56 -17.47
C ARG A 245 42.12 22.58 -18.44
N ARG A 246 40.97 22.95 -19.02
CA ARG A 246 40.21 22.10 -19.95
C ARG A 246 41.06 21.69 -21.16
N TRP A 247 41.75 22.65 -21.79
CA TRP A 247 42.68 22.38 -22.90
C TRP A 247 43.87 21.48 -22.51
N ARG A 248 44.44 21.69 -21.32
CA ARG A 248 45.58 20.89 -20.82
C ARG A 248 45.19 19.45 -20.55
N HIS A 249 43.99 19.22 -20.00
CA HIS A 249 43.49 17.88 -19.67
C HIS A 249 42.91 17.14 -20.88
N ALA A 250 42.27 17.84 -21.83
CA ALA A 250 41.80 17.25 -23.09
C ALA A 250 42.94 16.59 -23.90
N ARG A 251 44.17 17.13 -23.83
CA ARG A 251 45.38 16.54 -24.45
C ARG A 251 45.85 15.22 -23.81
N GLY A 252 45.23 14.77 -22.73
CA GLY A 252 45.55 13.50 -22.06
C GLY A 252 44.53 12.38 -22.29
N LYS A 253 43.31 12.68 -22.77
CA LYS A 253 42.34 11.65 -23.16
C LYS A 253 42.72 11.13 -24.56
N ALA A 254 42.88 9.81 -24.69
CA ALA A 254 42.87 9.19 -26.00
C ALA A 254 41.44 9.27 -26.56
N GLN A 255 41.30 9.54 -27.86
CA GLN A 255 40.03 9.31 -28.54
C GLN A 255 39.87 7.79 -28.68
N LEU A 256 38.76 7.26 -28.15
CA LEU A 256 38.29 5.93 -28.52
C LEU A 256 37.98 5.91 -30.03
N PRO A 257 38.04 4.75 -30.70
CA PRO A 257 37.40 4.63 -32.01
C PRO A 257 35.94 5.06 -31.92
N ASP A 258 35.40 5.54 -33.04
CA ASP A 258 34.00 5.96 -33.22
C ASP A 258 33.54 7.21 -32.44
N GLY A 259 34.36 7.74 -31.54
CA GLY A 259 34.32 9.15 -31.11
C GLY A 259 33.43 9.47 -29.91
N GLU A 260 32.87 8.45 -29.27
CA GLU A 260 32.16 8.54 -27.99
C GLU A 260 33.03 9.19 -26.90
N GLU A 261 32.42 9.99 -26.01
CA GLU A 261 33.08 10.31 -24.74
C GLU A 261 33.19 9.00 -23.93
N ALA A 262 34.35 8.73 -23.33
CA ALA A 262 34.56 7.48 -22.60
C ALA A 262 33.52 7.32 -21.48
N VAL A 263 32.62 6.34 -21.66
CA VAL A 263 31.52 6.01 -20.74
C VAL A 263 32.06 5.77 -19.34
N ASP A 264 31.52 6.49 -18.35
CA ASP A 264 31.73 6.18 -16.95
C ASP A 264 30.85 4.98 -16.62
N LEU A 265 31.43 3.78 -16.63
CA LEU A 265 30.73 2.48 -16.51
C LEU A 265 30.17 2.21 -15.09
N GLY A 266 30.05 3.25 -14.27
CA GLY A 266 30.10 3.15 -12.81
C GLY A 266 31.45 2.63 -12.31
N THR A 267 31.72 2.72 -11.02
CA THR A 267 32.68 1.80 -10.40
C THR A 267 32.00 0.46 -10.17
N PRO A 268 32.69 -0.69 -10.33
CA PRO A 268 32.15 -2.00 -9.96
C PRO A 268 31.81 -2.16 -8.46
N SER A 269 32.01 -1.10 -7.64
CA SER A 269 31.59 -1.03 -6.25
C SER A 269 30.19 -0.43 -6.07
N GLU A 270 29.66 0.31 -7.05
CA GLU A 270 28.35 0.98 -6.95
C GLU A 270 27.16 0.01 -6.94
N GLY A 271 27.34 -1.21 -7.47
CA GLY A 271 26.26 -2.14 -7.76
C GLY A 271 25.79 -2.00 -9.20
N ARG A 272 24.67 -2.62 -9.56
CA ARG A 272 24.05 -2.48 -10.88
C ARG A 272 22.56 -2.25 -10.74
N PHE A 273 22.01 -1.44 -11.63
CA PHE A 273 20.58 -1.14 -11.65
C PHE A 273 19.77 -2.41 -11.96
N GLU A 274 20.30 -3.24 -12.87
CA GLU A 274 19.71 -4.52 -13.26
C GLU A 274 19.57 -5.50 -12.09
N ASP A 275 20.50 -5.51 -11.14
CA ASP A 275 20.45 -6.41 -9.98
C ASP A 275 19.26 -6.04 -9.06
N LEU A 276 19.08 -4.74 -8.78
CA LEU A 276 17.96 -4.23 -7.97
C LEU A 276 16.59 -4.49 -8.63
N VAL A 277 16.50 -4.25 -9.93
CA VAL A 277 15.27 -4.43 -10.72
C VAL A 277 14.89 -5.91 -10.83
N VAL A 278 15.86 -6.82 -10.97
CA VAL A 278 15.60 -8.27 -11.01
C VAL A 278 15.13 -8.80 -9.66
N ASP A 279 15.73 -8.38 -8.55
CA ASP A 279 15.32 -8.82 -7.21
C ASP A 279 13.90 -8.32 -6.86
N SER A 280 13.60 -7.04 -7.14
CA SER A 280 12.26 -6.47 -6.91
C SER A 280 11.18 -7.14 -7.78
N ASN A 281 11.39 -7.25 -9.10
CA ASN A 281 10.43 -7.93 -9.98
C ASN A 281 10.25 -9.42 -9.61
N SER A 282 11.31 -10.09 -9.14
CA SER A 282 11.22 -11.46 -8.61
C SER A 282 10.38 -11.54 -7.33
N ALA A 283 10.39 -10.52 -6.48
CA ALA A 283 9.58 -10.44 -5.27
C ALA A 283 8.10 -10.13 -5.58
N HIS A 284 7.82 -9.19 -6.50
CA HIS A 284 6.45 -8.96 -7.00
C HIS A 284 5.87 -10.21 -7.65
N ALA A 285 6.63 -10.90 -8.51
CA ALA A 285 6.18 -12.14 -9.15
C ALA A 285 5.89 -13.27 -8.14
N GLN A 286 6.62 -13.35 -7.03
CA GLN A 286 6.34 -14.29 -5.94
C GLN A 286 5.06 -13.93 -5.19
N ARG A 287 4.89 -12.65 -4.84
CA ARG A 287 3.70 -12.11 -4.18
C ARG A 287 2.42 -12.29 -5.01
N ASP A 288 2.47 -11.95 -6.29
CA ASP A 288 1.33 -12.09 -7.19
C ASP A 288 0.97 -13.57 -7.39
N ALA A 289 1.99 -14.46 -7.46
CA ALA A 289 1.76 -15.91 -7.50
C ALA A 289 1.18 -16.46 -6.18
N GLU A 290 1.50 -15.90 -5.02
CA GLU A 290 0.87 -16.25 -3.73
C GLU A 290 -0.59 -15.78 -3.68
N LEU A 291 -0.84 -14.52 -4.05
CA LEU A 291 -2.20 -13.94 -4.11
C LEU A 291 -3.09 -14.69 -5.11
N ASP A 292 -2.58 -15.06 -6.30
CA ASP A 292 -3.35 -15.84 -7.28
C ASP A 292 -3.54 -17.29 -6.85
N GLN A 293 -2.56 -17.91 -6.17
CA GLN A 293 -2.78 -19.22 -5.54
C GLN A 293 -3.86 -19.15 -4.44
N ALA A 294 -3.90 -18.10 -3.62
CA ALA A 294 -4.93 -17.90 -2.61
C ALA A 294 -6.33 -17.71 -3.24
N LYS A 295 -6.46 -16.88 -4.29
CA LYS A 295 -7.71 -16.71 -5.07
C LYS A 295 -8.18 -18.04 -5.67
N LEU A 296 -7.29 -18.75 -6.37
CA LEU A 296 -7.60 -20.04 -7.00
C LEU A 296 -7.98 -21.11 -5.97
N ALA A 297 -7.33 -21.13 -4.80
CA ALA A 297 -7.67 -22.03 -3.72
C ALA A 297 -9.05 -21.71 -3.09
N LEU A 298 -9.39 -20.43 -2.92
CA LEU A 298 -10.69 -19.97 -2.44
C LEU A 298 -11.81 -20.36 -3.42
N ASP A 299 -11.65 -20.07 -4.71
CA ASP A 299 -12.66 -20.36 -5.73
C ASP A 299 -12.76 -21.86 -6.04
N ALA A 300 -11.67 -22.61 -5.93
CA ALA A 300 -11.71 -24.08 -5.94
C ALA A 300 -12.50 -24.62 -4.74
N SER A 301 -12.35 -24.02 -3.55
CA SER A 301 -13.09 -24.44 -2.34
C SER A 301 -14.58 -24.14 -2.46
N ARG A 302 -14.95 -22.94 -2.92
CA ARG A 302 -16.33 -22.57 -3.30
C ARG A 302 -16.93 -23.58 -4.29
N THR A 303 -16.17 -23.90 -5.34
CA THR A 303 -16.58 -24.86 -6.38
C THR A 303 -16.68 -26.30 -5.86
N ARG A 304 -15.87 -26.69 -4.88
CA ARG A 304 -15.91 -28.04 -4.28
C ARG A 304 -17.12 -28.20 -3.36
N ILE A 305 -17.46 -27.21 -2.52
CA ILE A 305 -18.64 -27.27 -1.64
C ILE A 305 -19.91 -27.57 -2.45
N GLY A 306 -20.20 -26.79 -3.49
CA GLY A 306 -21.42 -27.00 -4.28
C GLY A 306 -21.56 -28.40 -4.91
N LYS A 307 -20.44 -29.07 -5.24
CA LYS A 307 -20.43 -30.47 -5.70
C LYS A 307 -20.54 -31.47 -4.56
N LEU A 308 -19.92 -31.15 -3.43
CA LEU A 308 -19.94 -31.96 -2.21
C LEU A 308 -21.36 -32.02 -1.64
N ASP A 309 -22.15 -30.94 -1.72
CA ASP A 309 -23.57 -30.94 -1.32
C ASP A 309 -24.43 -31.83 -2.23
N GLU A 310 -24.12 -31.91 -3.54
CA GLU A 310 -24.73 -32.91 -4.44
C GLU A 310 -24.33 -34.35 -4.07
N GLU A 311 -23.06 -34.58 -3.71
CA GLU A 311 -22.54 -35.87 -3.25
C GLU A 311 -23.20 -36.29 -1.91
N LEU A 312 -23.34 -35.38 -0.94
CA LEU A 312 -24.03 -35.60 0.34
C LEU A 312 -25.49 -36.00 0.12
N ARG A 313 -26.23 -35.25 -0.71
CA ARG A 313 -27.61 -35.56 -1.07
C ARG A 313 -27.71 -36.97 -1.67
N SER A 314 -26.90 -37.27 -2.70
CA SER A 314 -26.93 -38.59 -3.35
C SER A 314 -26.49 -39.74 -2.42
N ASN A 315 -25.62 -39.47 -1.44
CA ASN A 315 -25.23 -40.45 -0.41
C ASN A 315 -26.40 -40.74 0.56
N ARG A 316 -27.10 -39.69 1.00
CA ARG A 316 -28.30 -39.78 1.85
C ARG A 316 -29.44 -40.53 1.14
N ASP A 317 -29.69 -40.24 -0.13
CA ASP A 317 -30.68 -40.95 -0.96
C ASP A 317 -30.42 -42.46 -1.01
N ARG A 318 -29.17 -42.88 -1.28
CA ARG A 318 -28.79 -44.30 -1.30
C ARG A 318 -28.90 -44.96 0.07
N LEU A 319 -28.58 -44.24 1.15
CA LEU A 319 -28.68 -44.78 2.51
C LEU A 319 -30.14 -45.02 2.89
N ASP A 320 -31.03 -44.10 2.52
CA ASP A 320 -32.47 -44.22 2.77
C ASP A 320 -33.11 -45.32 1.91
N ASP A 321 -32.69 -45.50 0.67
CA ASP A 321 -33.10 -46.63 -0.16
C ASP A 321 -32.66 -47.99 0.42
N LEU A 322 -31.42 -48.10 0.93
CA LEU A 322 -30.99 -49.32 1.62
C LEU A 322 -31.76 -49.57 2.92
N VAL A 323 -32.14 -48.51 3.65
CA VAL A 323 -33.01 -48.63 4.83
C VAL A 323 -34.38 -49.17 4.40
N ARG A 324 -35.03 -48.53 3.43
CA ARG A 324 -36.34 -48.90 2.85
C ARG A 324 -36.37 -50.35 2.36
N GLU A 325 -35.38 -50.77 1.56
CA GLU A 325 -35.26 -52.16 1.08
C GLU A 325 -35.01 -53.17 2.22
N ALA A 326 -34.33 -52.76 3.28
CA ALA A 326 -34.09 -53.63 4.43
C ALA A 326 -35.32 -53.83 5.33
N SER A 327 -36.34 -52.99 5.15
CA SER A 327 -37.57 -52.85 5.95
C SER A 327 -38.85 -52.94 5.10
N GLU A 328 -38.88 -53.88 4.15
CA GLU A 328 -39.82 -54.03 3.03
C GLU A 328 -41.35 -53.98 3.33
N TYR A 329 -41.76 -53.90 4.61
CA TYR A 329 -43.15 -53.69 5.07
C TYR A 329 -43.29 -52.78 6.32
N GLU A 330 -42.23 -52.07 6.74
CA GLU A 330 -42.20 -51.26 7.99
C GLU A 330 -41.74 -49.78 7.79
N PHE A 331 -41.09 -49.43 6.69
CA PHE A 331 -40.65 -48.05 6.37
C PHE A 331 -40.63 -47.86 4.85
N GLY A 332 -41.54 -47.06 4.31
CA GLY A 332 -41.76 -46.85 2.88
C GLY A 332 -41.32 -45.45 2.40
N GLU A 333 -41.86 -45.01 1.27
CA GLU A 333 -41.59 -43.66 0.74
C GLU A 333 -42.18 -42.57 1.64
N PHE A 334 -43.41 -42.76 2.14
CA PHE A 334 -44.00 -41.83 3.11
C PHE A 334 -43.12 -41.67 4.36
N GLU A 335 -42.63 -42.76 4.97
CA GLU A 335 -41.73 -42.64 6.14
C GLU A 335 -40.34 -42.11 5.79
N ARG A 336 -39.82 -42.35 4.58
CA ARG A 336 -38.58 -41.73 4.07
C ARG A 336 -38.73 -40.21 4.02
N ASP A 337 -39.80 -39.73 3.42
CA ASP A 337 -39.98 -38.30 3.13
C ASP A 337 -40.43 -37.55 4.40
N VAL A 338 -41.25 -38.19 5.27
CA VAL A 338 -41.51 -37.74 6.65
C VAL A 338 -40.25 -37.70 7.51
N ALA A 339 -39.26 -38.57 7.30
CA ALA A 339 -38.00 -38.52 8.04
C ALA A 339 -37.01 -37.45 7.52
N ARG A 340 -37.34 -36.76 6.42
CA ARG A 340 -36.53 -35.73 5.76
C ARG A 340 -37.06 -34.32 5.96
N GLY A 341 -38.38 -34.14 5.91
CA GLY A 341 -39.02 -32.82 6.05
C GLY A 341 -38.98 -32.26 7.48
N GLU A 342 -38.95 -30.93 7.60
CA GLU A 342 -39.21 -30.25 8.87
C GLU A 342 -40.72 -30.34 9.25
N PRO A 343 -41.14 -29.98 10.48
CA PRO A 343 -42.54 -30.06 10.93
C PRO A 343 -43.61 -29.28 10.16
N GLY A 344 -43.25 -28.55 9.11
CA GLY A 344 -44.19 -27.88 8.19
C GLY A 344 -44.18 -28.45 6.75
N ASP A 345 -43.30 -29.40 6.44
CA ASP A 345 -42.83 -29.62 5.05
C ASP A 345 -43.51 -30.80 4.34
N ILE A 346 -44.44 -31.51 4.99
CA ILE A 346 -44.96 -32.80 4.53
C ILE A 346 -46.49 -32.74 4.38
N VAL A 347 -46.96 -31.98 3.39
CA VAL A 347 -48.38 -31.82 3.04
C VAL A 347 -48.56 -31.81 1.51
N ASP A 348 -48.24 -32.95 0.88
CA ASP A 348 -48.39 -33.17 -0.57
C ASP A 348 -49.87 -33.38 -0.99
N GLU A 349 -50.24 -33.00 -2.20
CA GLU A 349 -51.64 -32.97 -2.69
C GLU A 349 -52.22 -34.37 -2.99
N ASP A 350 -51.38 -35.37 -3.33
CA ASP A 350 -51.81 -36.69 -3.81
C ASP A 350 -52.49 -37.58 -2.73
N PHE A 351 -52.51 -37.15 -1.46
CA PHE A 351 -53.14 -37.86 -0.34
C PHE A 351 -54.21 -37.04 0.40
N GLY A 352 -55.08 -36.37 -0.36
CA GLY A 352 -56.17 -35.53 0.16
C GLY A 352 -57.32 -36.26 0.89
N GLU A 353 -57.10 -36.70 2.13
CA GLU A 353 -58.09 -36.74 3.23
C GLU A 353 -57.34 -36.89 4.59
N GLU A 354 -57.80 -36.20 5.65
CA GLU A 354 -57.18 -36.18 7.01
C GLU A 354 -55.71 -35.69 7.12
N GLY A 355 -55.42 -34.43 6.73
CA GLY A 355 -54.16 -33.75 7.11
C GLY A 355 -53.99 -33.67 8.63
N ARG A 356 -52.75 -33.61 9.17
CA ARG A 356 -52.50 -33.87 10.62
C ARG A 356 -51.95 -32.70 11.43
N SER A 357 -52.41 -32.62 12.69
CA SER A 357 -51.97 -31.69 13.73
C SER A 357 -50.45 -31.56 13.83
N VAL A 358 -49.92 -30.34 13.88
CA VAL A 358 -48.47 -30.05 13.93
C VAL A 358 -47.75 -30.76 15.09
N LEU A 359 -48.41 -31.01 16.23
CA LEU A 359 -47.84 -31.81 17.33
C LEU A 359 -47.80 -33.31 17.03
N LEU A 360 -48.77 -33.82 16.27
CA LEU A 360 -48.78 -35.18 15.77
C LEU A 360 -47.78 -35.34 14.61
N THR A 361 -47.66 -34.36 13.71
CA THR A 361 -46.70 -34.35 12.59
C THR A 361 -45.26 -34.23 13.10
N ALA A 362 -44.95 -33.29 14.00
CA ALA A 362 -43.66 -33.28 14.70
C ALA A 362 -43.41 -34.56 15.52
N GLY A 363 -44.46 -35.17 16.06
CA GLY A 363 -44.42 -36.49 16.68
C GLY A 363 -44.13 -37.63 15.70
N LEU A 364 -44.66 -37.54 14.47
CA LEU A 364 -44.47 -38.50 13.39
C LEU A 364 -43.10 -38.36 12.73
N ILE A 365 -42.55 -37.15 12.56
CA ILE A 365 -41.16 -36.94 12.13
C ILE A 365 -40.21 -37.46 13.21
N ARG A 366 -40.42 -37.11 14.48
CA ARG A 366 -39.63 -37.66 15.61
C ARG A 366 -39.79 -39.19 15.75
N LYS A 367 -40.92 -39.76 15.32
CA LYS A 367 -41.14 -41.22 15.26
C LYS A 367 -40.44 -41.84 14.06
N ALA A 368 -40.62 -41.31 12.86
CA ALA A 368 -40.02 -41.77 11.61
C ALA A 368 -38.49 -41.65 11.63
N ALA A 369 -37.91 -40.57 12.18
CA ALA A 369 -36.47 -40.46 12.38
C ALA A 369 -35.93 -41.51 13.37
N ARG A 370 -36.66 -41.80 14.46
CA ARG A 370 -36.31 -42.87 15.42
C ARG A 370 -36.52 -44.27 14.84
N GLU A 371 -37.52 -44.46 13.98
CA GLU A 371 -37.78 -45.73 13.31
C GLU A 371 -36.77 -45.95 12.20
N ARG A 372 -36.44 -44.93 11.40
CA ARG A 372 -35.32 -44.88 10.44
C ARG A 372 -34.01 -45.25 11.11
N ASP A 373 -33.63 -44.61 12.22
CA ASP A 373 -32.43 -45.01 12.96
C ASP A 373 -32.56 -46.45 13.51
N ALA A 374 -33.69 -46.83 14.11
CA ALA A 374 -33.89 -48.22 14.54
C ALA A 374 -33.84 -49.23 13.38
N HIS A 375 -34.24 -48.85 12.16
CA HIS A 375 -34.10 -49.63 10.93
C HIS A 375 -32.65 -49.67 10.45
N LEU A 376 -31.93 -48.56 10.50
CA LEU A 376 -30.51 -48.44 10.19
C LEU A 376 -29.66 -49.29 11.17
N GLN A 377 -29.91 -49.20 12.47
CA GLN A 377 -29.28 -50.06 13.49
C GLN A 377 -29.64 -51.55 13.30
N ARG A 378 -30.86 -51.86 12.81
CA ARG A 378 -31.23 -53.23 12.42
C ARG A 378 -30.50 -53.67 11.14
N LEU A 379 -30.35 -52.80 10.15
CA LEU A 379 -29.65 -53.02 8.89
C LEU A 379 -28.15 -53.24 9.11
N LEU A 380 -27.48 -52.38 9.86
CA LEU A 380 -26.06 -52.51 10.23
C LEU A 380 -25.80 -53.87 10.90
N ARG A 381 -26.61 -54.28 11.88
CA ARG A 381 -26.53 -55.60 12.53
C ARG A 381 -26.88 -56.77 11.58
N LYS A 382 -27.68 -56.54 10.54
CA LYS A 382 -28.07 -57.52 9.50
C LYS A 382 -26.95 -57.69 8.46
N GLN A 383 -26.22 -56.61 8.15
CA GLN A 383 -25.06 -56.60 7.25
C GLN A 383 -23.80 -57.17 7.93
N GLU A 384 -23.49 -56.73 9.15
CA GLU A 384 -22.39 -57.25 9.97
C GLU A 384 -22.42 -58.80 10.07
N ARG A 385 -23.60 -59.36 10.34
CA ARG A 385 -23.82 -60.82 10.39
C ARG A 385 -23.71 -61.56 9.06
N LYS A 386 -23.76 -60.83 7.94
CA LYS A 386 -23.63 -61.37 6.57
C LYS A 386 -22.24 -61.13 5.96
N GLY A 387 -21.38 -60.32 6.58
CA GLY A 387 -20.15 -59.83 5.95
C GLY A 387 -20.37 -58.78 4.86
N ASP A 388 -21.50 -58.07 4.93
CA ASP A 388 -21.85 -56.92 4.09
C ASP A 388 -21.52 -55.62 4.86
N THR A 389 -21.27 -54.54 4.15
CA THR A 389 -20.84 -53.24 4.72
C THR A 389 -21.56 -52.02 4.12
N GLN A 390 -22.39 -52.16 3.08
CA GLN A 390 -22.84 -51.01 2.26
C GLN A 390 -23.43 -49.83 3.05
N ALA A 391 -24.31 -50.08 4.03
CA ALA A 391 -24.90 -48.98 4.81
C ALA A 391 -23.89 -48.34 5.76
N LYS A 392 -22.91 -49.12 6.26
CA LYS A 392 -21.80 -48.57 7.03
C LYS A 392 -20.87 -47.75 6.13
N ASP A 393 -20.56 -48.23 4.94
CA ASP A 393 -19.68 -47.53 3.99
C ASP A 393 -20.28 -46.18 3.56
N LEU A 394 -21.61 -46.08 3.44
CA LEU A 394 -22.31 -44.82 3.19
C LEU A 394 -22.27 -43.87 4.40
N ILE A 395 -22.41 -44.35 5.64
CA ILE A 395 -22.24 -43.52 6.86
C ILE A 395 -20.78 -43.04 7.00
N ASP A 396 -19.83 -43.96 6.86
CA ASP A 396 -18.39 -43.68 6.87
C ASP A 396 -17.99 -42.77 5.67
N THR A 397 -18.84 -42.61 4.66
CA THR A 397 -18.67 -41.65 3.54
C THR A 397 -19.31 -40.30 3.84
N GLU A 398 -20.54 -40.26 4.38
CA GLU A 398 -21.21 -39.02 4.79
C GLU A 398 -20.37 -38.26 5.82
N ALA A 399 -19.83 -38.97 6.82
CA ALA A 399 -18.95 -38.37 7.83
C ALA A 399 -17.66 -37.75 7.24
N LYS A 400 -17.13 -38.30 6.13
CA LYS A 400 -15.97 -37.74 5.43
C LYS A 400 -16.36 -36.52 4.60
N LEU A 401 -17.48 -36.57 3.89
CA LEU A 401 -18.00 -35.45 3.11
C LEU A 401 -18.32 -34.25 4.03
N LEU A 402 -19.01 -34.47 5.15
CA LEU A 402 -19.29 -33.41 6.13
C LEU A 402 -18.00 -32.81 6.72
N ALA A 403 -16.99 -33.64 7.02
CA ALA A 403 -15.69 -33.15 7.49
C ALA A 403 -14.92 -32.36 6.41
N GLU A 404 -15.00 -32.78 5.14
CA GLU A 404 -14.45 -32.02 4.00
C GLU A 404 -15.20 -30.69 3.82
N ARG A 405 -16.55 -30.66 3.90
CA ARG A 405 -17.33 -29.41 3.82
C ARG A 405 -16.97 -28.44 4.93
N HIS A 406 -16.83 -28.93 6.16
CA HIS A 406 -16.41 -28.12 7.30
C HIS A 406 -15.03 -27.50 7.08
N ALA A 407 -14.05 -28.30 6.60
CA ALA A 407 -12.71 -27.80 6.30
C ALA A 407 -12.72 -26.74 5.17
N LEU A 408 -13.56 -26.93 4.14
CA LEU A 408 -13.71 -25.95 3.04
C LEU A 408 -14.42 -24.67 3.52
N ARG A 409 -15.45 -24.77 4.37
CA ARG A 409 -16.10 -23.61 5.01
C ARG A 409 -15.11 -22.83 5.88
N GLN A 410 -14.22 -23.51 6.61
CA GLN A 410 -13.12 -22.88 7.35
C GLN A 410 -12.10 -22.21 6.42
N GLN A 411 -11.74 -22.85 5.30
CA GLN A 411 -10.84 -22.23 4.31
C GLN A 411 -11.45 -20.97 3.68
N ILE A 412 -12.77 -20.95 3.46
CA ILE A 412 -13.50 -19.74 3.01
C ILE A 412 -13.58 -18.69 4.13
N ALA A 413 -13.74 -19.10 5.38
CA ALA A 413 -13.69 -18.20 6.54
C ALA A 413 -12.31 -17.53 6.67
N ASN A 414 -11.21 -18.23 6.40
CA ASN A 414 -9.86 -17.66 6.41
C ASN A 414 -9.61 -16.64 5.27
N GLY A 415 -10.42 -16.68 4.20
CA GLY A 415 -10.37 -15.72 3.10
C GLY A 415 -9.05 -15.72 2.30
N ILE A 416 -8.65 -14.52 1.85
CA ILE A 416 -7.35 -14.26 1.21
C ILE A 416 -6.51 -13.46 2.21
N PRO A 417 -5.30 -13.90 2.56
CA PRO A 417 -4.44 -13.20 3.52
C PRO A 417 -3.92 -11.87 2.96
N LEU A 418 -3.59 -10.94 3.85
CA LEU A 418 -2.82 -9.74 3.48
C LEU A 418 -1.38 -10.14 3.14
N VAL A 419 -1.03 -10.09 1.85
CA VAL A 419 0.36 -10.22 1.39
C VAL A 419 0.92 -8.81 1.13
N PRO A 420 1.81 -8.28 1.99
CA PRO A 420 2.36 -6.93 1.83
C PRO A 420 3.15 -6.81 0.53
N PRO A 421 3.28 -5.61 -0.07
CA PRO A 421 4.19 -5.37 -1.18
C PRO A 421 5.65 -5.71 -0.79
N PRO A 422 6.53 -5.98 -1.77
CA PRO A 422 7.96 -6.21 -1.53
C PRO A 422 8.64 -5.06 -0.79
N LYS A 423 9.68 -5.39 -0.01
CA LYS A 423 10.45 -4.40 0.77
C LYS A 423 11.31 -3.55 -0.16
N SER A 424 11.11 -2.23 -0.13
CA SER A 424 11.94 -1.26 -0.84
C SER A 424 13.38 -1.24 -0.29
N VAL A 425 14.36 -0.94 -1.15
CA VAL A 425 15.75 -0.67 -0.71
C VAL A 425 15.83 0.50 0.28
N PHE A 426 14.84 1.40 0.26
CA PHE A 426 14.75 2.54 1.16
C PHE A 426 13.95 2.29 2.45
N ASP A 427 13.34 1.12 2.65
CA ASP A 427 12.41 0.86 3.77
C ASP A 427 12.95 1.27 5.16
N GLU A 428 14.16 0.84 5.49
CA GLU A 428 14.80 1.17 6.78
C GLU A 428 15.18 2.64 6.89
N TYR A 429 15.32 3.34 5.76
CA TYR A 429 15.59 4.78 5.67
C TYR A 429 14.29 5.60 5.79
N ILE A 430 13.15 5.13 5.24
CA ILE A 430 11.81 5.70 5.45
C ILE A 430 11.50 5.72 6.95
N GLN A 431 11.66 4.58 7.64
CA GLN A 431 11.39 4.45 9.08
C GLN A 431 12.29 5.40 9.91
N GLN A 432 13.56 5.58 9.53
CA GLN A 432 14.47 6.51 10.20
C GLN A 432 14.08 7.98 10.01
N LEU A 433 13.70 8.39 8.80
CA LEU A 433 13.18 9.74 8.54
C LEU A 433 11.88 9.99 9.30
N GLN A 434 10.96 9.01 9.31
CA GLN A 434 9.66 9.14 9.95
C GLN A 434 9.80 9.33 11.46
N ALA A 435 10.53 8.43 12.14
CA ALA A 435 10.73 8.52 13.58
C ALA A 435 11.40 9.84 14.00
N LEU A 436 12.29 10.39 13.16
CA LEU A 436 12.91 11.70 13.36
C LEU A 436 11.92 12.86 13.16
N CYS A 437 11.00 12.76 12.19
CA CYS A 437 9.95 13.75 11.97
C CYS A 437 8.90 13.72 13.10
N ASP A 438 8.51 12.53 13.55
CA ASP A 438 7.58 12.30 14.67
C ASP A 438 8.13 12.88 15.99
N GLU A 439 9.42 12.71 16.28
CA GLU A 439 10.09 13.33 17.45
C GLU A 439 9.95 14.86 17.46
N HIS A 440 9.88 15.48 16.27
CA HIS A 440 9.82 16.93 16.08
C HIS A 440 8.41 17.46 15.79
N GLY A 441 7.42 16.57 15.62
CA GLY A 441 6.03 16.93 15.26
C GLY A 441 5.87 17.47 13.84
N ALA A 442 6.73 17.07 12.91
CA ALA A 442 6.66 17.42 11.49
C ALA A 442 6.08 16.26 10.66
N GLU A 443 5.35 16.56 9.59
CA GLU A 443 4.87 15.53 8.66
C GLU A 443 5.95 15.15 7.62
N LEU A 444 6.27 13.87 7.47
CA LEU A 444 7.13 13.39 6.39
C LEU A 444 6.34 13.18 5.08
N VAL A 445 6.91 13.62 3.96
CA VAL A 445 6.41 13.34 2.60
C VAL A 445 7.57 12.94 1.71
N LEU A 446 7.40 11.92 0.86
CA LEU A 446 8.42 11.46 -0.08
C LEU A 446 8.05 11.75 -1.54
N VAL A 447 9.05 11.99 -2.38
CA VAL A 447 8.90 12.11 -3.83
C VAL A 447 9.85 11.13 -4.51
N ALA A 448 9.31 10.11 -5.18
CA ALA A 448 10.05 9.26 -6.08
C ALA A 448 10.25 10.01 -7.41
N LEU A 449 11.51 10.37 -7.71
CA LEU A 449 11.88 11.09 -8.93
C LEU A 449 12.56 10.13 -9.92
N PRO A 450 11.97 9.87 -11.09
CA PRO A 450 12.54 9.00 -12.11
C PRO A 450 13.73 9.62 -12.84
N VAL A 451 14.52 8.76 -13.47
CA VAL A 451 15.46 9.11 -14.54
C VAL A 451 14.66 9.44 -15.81
N ASP A 452 15.15 10.39 -16.62
CA ASP A 452 14.48 10.87 -17.84
C ASP A 452 14.05 9.74 -18.81
N VAL A 453 14.92 8.77 -19.05
CA VAL A 453 14.64 7.60 -19.91
C VAL A 453 13.63 6.58 -19.33
N GLN A 454 13.23 6.72 -18.05
CA GLN A 454 12.08 6.00 -17.48
C GLN A 454 10.74 6.74 -17.74
N VAL A 455 10.80 8.07 -17.97
CA VAL A 455 9.62 8.90 -18.25
C VAL A 455 9.20 8.72 -19.71
N ASP A 456 10.12 8.95 -20.65
CA ASP A 456 9.91 8.75 -22.10
C ASP A 456 11.20 8.21 -22.76
N ALA A 457 11.08 7.07 -23.45
CA ALA A 457 12.20 6.40 -24.10
C ALA A 457 12.80 7.19 -25.30
N SER A 458 12.19 8.30 -25.73
CA SER A 458 12.80 9.19 -26.73
C SER A 458 13.89 10.09 -26.15
N GLU A 459 14.00 10.25 -24.83
CA GLU A 459 15.10 10.99 -24.20
C GLU A 459 16.47 10.34 -24.46
N TRP A 460 16.53 9.04 -24.79
CA TRP A 460 17.73 8.38 -25.29
C TRP A 460 18.35 9.04 -26.53
N ASP A 461 17.55 9.74 -27.36
CA ASP A 461 18.06 10.45 -28.55
C ASP A 461 19.05 11.56 -28.19
N LYS A 462 18.85 12.26 -27.06
CA LYS A 462 19.74 13.35 -26.62
C LYS A 462 21.08 12.84 -26.06
N TYR A 463 21.18 11.54 -25.82
CA TYR A 463 22.42 10.83 -25.49
C TYR A 463 23.05 10.13 -26.71
N GLY A 464 22.37 10.14 -27.87
CA GLY A 464 22.80 9.44 -29.09
C GLY A 464 22.54 7.93 -29.10
N VAL A 465 21.74 7.41 -28.14
CA VAL A 465 21.50 5.98 -27.93
C VAL A 465 20.37 5.50 -28.86
N SER A 466 20.76 5.05 -30.06
CA SER A 466 19.83 4.81 -31.18
C SER A 466 18.92 3.58 -31.06
N ASP A 467 19.23 2.65 -30.17
CA ASP A 467 18.45 1.44 -29.89
C ASP A 467 17.41 1.63 -28.77
N ARG A 468 17.52 2.74 -28.01
CA ARG A 468 16.58 3.17 -26.96
C ARG A 468 16.16 2.05 -25.99
N PRO A 469 17.06 1.57 -25.10
CA PRO A 469 16.76 0.53 -24.11
C PRO A 469 15.46 0.78 -23.34
N ASP A 470 14.62 -0.26 -23.23
CA ASP A 470 13.37 -0.18 -22.46
C ASP A 470 13.68 -0.21 -20.97
N MET A 471 13.27 0.86 -20.28
CA MET A 471 13.48 1.05 -18.84
C MET A 471 12.20 0.74 -18.03
N SER A 472 11.11 0.31 -18.66
CA SER A 472 9.79 0.18 -18.03
C SER A 472 9.77 -0.76 -16.82
N GLU A 473 10.51 -1.88 -16.87
CA GLU A 473 10.62 -2.82 -15.74
C GLU A 473 11.25 -2.19 -14.48
N SER A 474 12.00 -1.10 -14.62
CA SER A 474 12.68 -0.44 -13.51
C SER A 474 11.81 0.56 -12.72
N LEU A 475 10.64 0.92 -13.25
CA LEU A 475 9.64 1.71 -12.50
C LEU A 475 9.14 0.96 -11.25
N VAL A 476 9.36 -0.35 -11.17
CA VAL A 476 9.12 -1.15 -9.96
C VAL A 476 9.84 -0.58 -8.72
N LEU A 477 11.02 0.01 -8.87
CA LEU A 477 11.79 0.57 -7.74
C LEU A 477 11.17 1.86 -7.19
N LEU A 478 10.54 2.67 -8.06
CA LEU A 478 9.77 3.85 -7.66
C LEU A 478 8.48 3.41 -6.96
N ARG A 479 7.79 2.41 -7.54
CA ARG A 479 6.62 1.79 -6.93
C ARG A 479 6.92 1.24 -5.54
N ASP A 480 8.01 0.49 -5.36
CA ASP A 480 8.38 -0.06 -4.05
C ASP A 480 8.55 1.05 -3.00
N LEU A 481 9.20 2.16 -3.35
CA LEU A 481 9.33 3.32 -2.46
C LEU A 481 7.96 3.91 -2.08
N VAL A 482 7.03 4.04 -3.02
CA VAL A 482 5.67 4.57 -2.77
C VAL A 482 4.84 3.58 -1.94
N ASP A 483 4.75 2.32 -2.38
CA ASP A 483 3.99 1.25 -1.71
C ASP A 483 4.48 1.06 -0.26
N ASN A 484 5.80 1.12 0.00
CA ASN A 484 6.36 1.01 1.36
C ASN A 484 6.15 2.29 2.19
N ALA A 485 6.26 3.47 1.58
CA ALA A 485 6.01 4.73 2.29
C ALA A 485 4.57 4.79 2.81
N GLU A 486 3.60 4.45 1.97
CA GLU A 486 2.19 4.50 2.38
C GLU A 486 1.84 3.38 3.39
N GLN A 487 2.52 2.22 3.37
CA GLN A 487 2.44 1.22 4.45
C GLN A 487 2.89 1.77 5.81
N HIS A 488 3.94 2.59 5.85
CA HIS A 488 4.41 3.23 7.09
C HIS A 488 3.56 4.45 7.49
N GLY A 489 2.57 4.84 6.69
CA GLY A 489 1.76 6.04 6.92
C GLY A 489 2.45 7.34 6.48
N VAL A 490 3.41 7.26 5.57
CA VAL A 490 4.13 8.40 4.99
C VAL A 490 3.54 8.71 3.61
N ARG A 491 3.09 9.95 3.36
CA ARG A 491 2.55 10.32 2.04
C ARG A 491 3.67 10.31 0.99
N ALA A 492 3.44 9.66 -0.15
CA ALA A 492 4.40 9.61 -1.24
C ALA A 492 3.82 10.08 -2.59
N LEU A 493 4.68 10.56 -3.47
CA LEU A 493 4.38 10.91 -4.87
C LEU A 493 5.34 10.18 -5.80
N ASP A 494 4.82 9.47 -6.80
CA ASP A 494 5.58 9.15 -8.02
C ASP A 494 5.49 10.34 -8.99
N ALA A 495 6.63 10.90 -9.38
CA ALA A 495 6.69 12.03 -10.32
C ALA A 495 6.57 11.63 -11.80
N THR A 496 6.57 10.33 -12.12
CA THR A 496 6.72 9.82 -13.49
C THR A 496 5.62 10.29 -14.44
N ASP A 497 4.34 10.17 -14.07
CA ASP A 497 3.25 10.59 -14.96
C ASP A 497 3.19 12.11 -15.12
N ALA A 498 3.51 12.87 -14.07
CA ALA A 498 3.58 14.33 -14.15
C ALA A 498 4.70 14.82 -15.09
N LEU A 499 5.86 14.14 -15.06
CA LEU A 499 6.96 14.41 -15.99
C LEU A 499 6.63 13.95 -17.41
N ARG A 500 5.88 12.85 -17.57
CA ARG A 500 5.43 12.32 -18.87
C ARG A 500 4.41 13.24 -19.54
N GLU A 501 3.45 13.80 -18.79
CA GLU A 501 2.59 14.89 -19.26
C GLU A 501 3.38 16.17 -19.59
N ALA A 502 4.55 16.34 -18.98
CA ALA A 502 5.47 17.43 -19.24
C ALA A 502 6.45 17.18 -20.40
N GLU A 503 6.34 16.10 -21.18
CA GLU A 503 7.11 15.94 -22.41
C GLU A 503 6.42 16.55 -23.65
N PRO A 504 7.12 16.78 -24.78
CA PRO A 504 8.58 16.89 -24.88
C PRO A 504 9.12 18.14 -24.17
N GLY A 505 10.34 18.04 -23.63
CA GLY A 505 11.07 19.09 -22.93
C GLY A 505 10.86 19.15 -21.41
N ALA A 506 10.58 18.04 -20.73
CA ALA A 506 10.60 18.04 -19.26
C ALA A 506 12.04 18.11 -18.72
N PHE A 507 13.02 17.58 -19.45
CA PHE A 507 14.46 17.57 -19.10
C PHE A 507 15.34 18.38 -20.06
N LEU A 508 16.58 18.63 -19.64
CA LEU A 508 17.59 19.40 -20.39
C LEU A 508 18.20 18.63 -21.56
N ASP A 509 18.75 19.36 -22.53
CA ASP A 509 19.46 18.81 -23.69
C ASP A 509 20.80 18.17 -23.26
N HIS A 510 21.03 16.91 -23.65
CA HIS A 510 22.18 16.09 -23.27
C HIS A 510 22.41 15.96 -21.73
N ASP A 511 21.35 16.07 -20.91
CA ASP A 511 21.44 16.01 -19.44
C ASP A 511 20.12 15.60 -18.74
N ILE A 512 20.24 14.98 -17.57
CA ILE A 512 19.13 14.38 -16.77
C ILE A 512 18.35 15.38 -15.90
N HIS A 513 18.78 16.65 -15.76
CA HIS A 513 18.08 17.59 -14.88
C HIS A 513 16.82 18.15 -15.52
N MET A 514 15.82 18.44 -14.69
CA MET A 514 14.55 19.04 -15.13
C MET A 514 14.74 20.43 -15.75
N THR A 515 13.97 20.74 -16.80
CA THR A 515 13.74 22.12 -17.22
C THR A 515 12.73 22.82 -16.30
N ALA A 516 12.49 24.11 -16.52
CA ALA A 516 11.42 24.84 -15.86
C ALA A 516 10.02 24.20 -16.09
N LYS A 517 9.84 23.45 -17.19
CA LYS A 517 8.61 22.69 -17.49
C LYS A 517 8.48 21.47 -16.58
N GLY A 518 9.54 20.67 -16.45
CA GLY A 518 9.58 19.52 -15.53
C GLY A 518 9.41 19.95 -14.07
N HIS A 519 10.12 21.00 -13.65
CA HIS A 519 9.95 21.58 -12.31
C HIS A 519 8.53 22.07 -12.02
N ALA A 520 7.87 22.73 -12.98
CA ALA A 520 6.49 23.16 -12.81
C ALA A 520 5.52 21.96 -12.68
N ALA A 521 5.76 20.88 -13.43
CA ALA A 521 4.95 19.67 -13.36
C ALA A 521 5.11 18.94 -12.01
N VAL A 522 6.35 18.72 -11.54
CA VAL A 522 6.62 18.12 -10.22
C VAL A 522 6.05 18.99 -9.09
N GLY A 523 6.21 20.32 -9.18
CA GLY A 523 5.62 21.25 -8.22
C GLY A 523 4.09 21.20 -8.17
N ALA A 524 3.43 21.02 -9.32
CA ALA A 524 1.98 20.87 -9.42
C ALA A 524 1.47 19.53 -8.90
N ALA A 525 2.12 18.42 -9.29
CA ALA A 525 1.78 17.08 -8.81
C ALA A 525 1.97 16.96 -7.29
N LEU A 526 3.05 17.53 -6.75
CA LEU A 526 3.28 17.59 -5.31
C LEU A 526 2.23 18.48 -4.61
N ALA A 527 1.89 19.65 -5.16
CA ALA A 527 0.81 20.48 -4.60
C ALA A 527 -0.54 19.73 -4.54
N ALA A 528 -0.85 18.93 -5.55
CA ALA A 528 -2.04 18.06 -5.58
C ALA A 528 -1.95 16.93 -4.55
N ARG A 529 -0.81 16.22 -4.45
CA ARG A 529 -0.58 15.15 -3.45
C ARG A 529 -0.63 15.67 -2.02
N LEU A 530 -0.15 16.89 -1.77
CA LEU A 530 -0.22 17.55 -0.46
C LEU A 530 -1.66 17.97 -0.07
N ALA A 531 -2.57 18.07 -1.04
CA ALA A 531 -3.99 18.34 -0.80
C ALA A 531 -4.83 17.07 -0.52
N THR A 532 -4.26 15.87 -0.71
CA THR A 532 -4.93 14.59 -0.43
C THR A 532 -4.31 13.85 0.76
N GLY A 533 -5.12 13.09 1.52
CA GLY A 533 -4.62 12.22 2.58
C GLY A 533 -3.80 11.04 2.06
N LEU A 534 -3.47 10.09 2.93
CA LEU A 534 -3.13 8.72 2.49
C LEU A 534 -4.37 8.08 1.82
N PRO A 535 -4.23 7.00 1.04
CA PRO A 535 -5.37 6.10 0.82
C PRO A 535 -5.74 5.43 2.15
N VAL A 536 -7.03 5.10 2.34
CA VAL A 536 -7.45 4.27 3.47
C VAL A 536 -6.95 2.83 3.28
N ALA A 537 -6.30 2.27 4.30
CA ALA A 537 -5.82 0.90 4.24
C ALA A 537 -7.00 -0.09 4.23
N LEU A 538 -7.12 -0.87 3.15
CA LEU A 538 -8.12 -1.94 3.09
C LEU A 538 -7.72 -3.09 4.03
N PRO A 539 -8.64 -3.60 4.86
CA PRO A 539 -8.39 -4.76 5.70
C PRO A 539 -8.29 -6.05 4.87
N GLY A 540 -7.72 -7.09 5.47
CA GLY A 540 -7.64 -8.43 4.88
C GLY A 540 -9.00 -9.09 4.65
N GLY A 541 -8.99 -10.14 3.82
CA GLY A 541 -10.17 -10.98 3.62
C GLY A 541 -10.46 -11.91 4.80
N GLY A 542 -11.67 -12.47 4.82
CA GLY A 542 -12.06 -13.49 5.79
C GLY A 542 -12.50 -12.97 7.16
N LEU A 543 -12.70 -13.89 8.10
CA LEU A 543 -13.16 -13.66 9.46
C LEU A 543 -12.00 -13.80 10.48
N PRO A 544 -11.99 -13.00 11.55
CA PRO A 544 -11.07 -13.18 12.68
C PRO A 544 -11.15 -14.59 13.30
N ASP A 545 -10.00 -15.04 13.83
CA ASP A 545 -9.86 -16.34 14.49
C ASP A 545 -10.99 -16.63 15.49
N GLY A 546 -11.70 -17.74 15.27
CA GLY A 546 -12.75 -18.24 16.16
C GLY A 546 -14.18 -17.81 15.83
N LEU A 547 -14.39 -16.95 14.82
CA LEU A 547 -15.72 -16.66 14.26
C LEU A 547 -16.04 -17.57 13.06
N SER A 548 -17.31 -17.88 12.83
CA SER A 548 -17.74 -18.59 11.62
C SER A 548 -18.81 -17.85 10.81
N PHE A 549 -18.91 -18.18 9.52
CA PHE A 549 -20.06 -17.81 8.69
C PHE A 549 -21.28 -18.65 9.07
N VAL A 550 -22.45 -18.02 9.08
CA VAL A 550 -23.73 -18.63 9.47
C VAL A 550 -23.96 -19.99 8.76
N PRO A 551 -24.37 -21.03 9.51
CA PRO A 551 -24.65 -22.35 8.94
C PRO A 551 -25.71 -22.29 7.84
N ALA A 552 -25.53 -23.08 6.77
CA ALA A 552 -26.50 -23.18 5.68
C ALA A 552 -27.77 -23.96 6.11
N ARG A 553 -28.83 -23.95 5.28
CA ARG A 553 -30.15 -24.51 5.66
C ARG A 553 -30.08 -25.97 6.13
N ASP A 554 -29.33 -26.81 5.43
CA ASP A 554 -29.19 -28.23 5.75
C ASP A 554 -28.34 -28.49 7.00
N GLU A 555 -27.54 -27.51 7.43
CA GLU A 555 -26.69 -27.58 8.62
C GLU A 555 -27.53 -27.34 9.89
N TRP A 556 -28.52 -26.44 9.79
CA TRP A 556 -29.51 -26.23 10.85
C TRP A 556 -30.57 -27.35 10.96
N SER A 557 -30.78 -28.14 9.91
CA SER A 557 -31.82 -29.18 9.89
C SER A 557 -31.60 -30.30 10.94
N PRO A 558 -30.39 -30.89 11.08
CA PRO A 558 -30.13 -31.92 12.10
C PRO A 558 -29.96 -31.38 13.53
N THR A 559 -29.79 -30.07 13.73
CA THR A 559 -29.51 -29.46 15.05
C THR A 559 -30.71 -29.62 16.00
N GLU A 560 -30.54 -30.36 17.12
CA GLU A 560 -31.61 -30.55 18.10
C GLU A 560 -32.09 -29.23 18.74
N GLU A 561 -33.38 -29.18 19.12
CA GLU A 561 -33.97 -28.03 19.81
C GLU A 561 -33.36 -27.86 21.21
N VAL A 562 -32.64 -26.75 21.43
CA VAL A 562 -32.01 -26.44 22.71
C VAL A 562 -33.08 -25.95 23.70
N ASN A 563 -33.12 -26.56 24.89
CA ASN A 563 -34.15 -26.32 25.90
C ASN A 563 -34.09 -24.90 26.50
N VAL A 564 -34.76 -23.95 25.84
CA VAL A 564 -35.01 -22.59 26.33
C VAL A 564 -36.30 -22.56 27.13
N ALA A 565 -36.21 -22.14 28.39
CA ALA A 565 -37.35 -22.07 29.29
C ALA A 565 -38.44 -21.14 28.71
N GLY A 566 -39.60 -21.70 28.35
CA GLY A 566 -40.72 -20.95 27.77
C GLY A 566 -40.78 -20.86 26.24
N SER A 567 -39.78 -21.36 25.50
CA SER A 567 -39.75 -21.30 24.02
C SER A 567 -40.91 -22.07 23.38
N THR A 568 -41.12 -23.33 23.77
CA THR A 568 -42.25 -24.14 23.29
C THR A 568 -43.61 -23.55 23.71
N LYS A 569 -43.69 -22.86 24.87
CA LYS A 569 -44.87 -22.08 25.33
C LYS A 569 -45.07 -20.79 24.51
N ALA A 570 -44.08 -20.34 23.76
CA ALA A 570 -44.16 -19.21 22.82
C ALA A 570 -44.48 -19.65 21.39
N GLY A 571 -44.55 -20.96 21.13
CA GLY A 571 -44.65 -21.54 19.79
C GLY A 571 -43.29 -21.66 19.07
N CYS A 572 -42.22 -21.12 19.65
CA CYS A 572 -40.90 -21.04 19.03
C CYS A 572 -40.09 -22.34 19.21
N ALA A 573 -39.19 -22.59 18.25
CA ALA A 573 -38.06 -23.50 18.37
C ALA A 573 -36.76 -22.70 18.48
N THR A 574 -35.76 -23.24 19.19
CA THR A 574 -34.44 -22.62 19.37
C THR A 574 -33.35 -23.64 19.05
N GLN A 575 -32.38 -23.27 18.21
CA GLN A 575 -31.27 -24.10 17.76
C GLN A 575 -29.95 -23.34 17.94
N ILE A 576 -28.87 -24.07 18.16
CA ILE A 576 -27.51 -23.52 18.25
C ILE A 576 -26.59 -24.43 17.44
N GLU A 577 -25.90 -23.88 16.45
CA GLU A 577 -25.00 -24.61 15.58
C GLU A 577 -23.70 -23.81 15.44
N GLY A 578 -22.57 -24.42 15.78
CA GLY A 578 -21.31 -23.71 16.02
C GLY A 578 -21.44 -22.57 17.05
N ASP A 579 -21.10 -21.36 16.63
CA ASP A 579 -21.23 -20.08 17.35
C ASP A 579 -22.53 -19.32 17.04
N TRP A 580 -23.47 -19.90 16.29
CA TRP A 580 -24.71 -19.22 15.87
C TRP A 580 -25.95 -19.68 16.64
N LEU A 581 -26.82 -18.73 16.96
CA LEU A 581 -28.16 -18.94 17.51
C LEU A 581 -29.22 -18.71 16.41
N ARG A 582 -30.15 -19.65 16.26
CA ARG A 582 -31.37 -19.48 15.45
C ARG A 582 -32.63 -19.71 16.29
N VAL A 583 -33.55 -18.76 16.28
CA VAL A 583 -34.85 -18.85 16.96
C VAL A 583 -35.96 -18.55 15.96
N ARG A 584 -36.83 -19.53 15.73
CA ARG A 584 -37.93 -19.48 14.75
C ARG A 584 -39.26 -19.70 15.45
N CYS A 585 -40.20 -18.77 15.28
CA CYS A 585 -41.55 -18.77 15.82
C CYS A 585 -42.56 -18.75 14.67
N VAL A 586 -42.87 -19.90 14.07
CA VAL A 586 -43.83 -20.01 12.95
C VAL A 586 -45.30 -19.99 13.38
N ARG A 587 -46.17 -19.54 12.48
CA ARG A 587 -47.63 -19.68 12.53
C ARG A 587 -48.02 -21.16 12.56
N LYS A 588 -48.97 -21.55 13.41
CA LYS A 588 -49.49 -22.93 13.51
C LYS A 588 -50.99 -22.99 13.26
N ASP A 589 -51.72 -21.96 13.66
CA ASP A 589 -53.11 -21.76 13.25
C ASP A 589 -53.50 -20.28 13.11
N LYS A 590 -54.73 -20.01 12.66
CA LYS A 590 -55.27 -18.66 12.41
C LYS A 590 -55.39 -17.74 13.63
N ARG A 591 -55.14 -18.24 14.85
CA ARG A 591 -55.13 -17.46 16.11
C ARG A 591 -53.74 -16.92 16.44
N ASP A 592 -52.69 -17.43 15.80
CA ASP A 592 -51.34 -16.89 15.90
C ASP A 592 -51.22 -15.58 15.10
N GLY A 593 -50.37 -14.69 15.58
CA GLY A 593 -50.13 -13.40 14.93
C GLY A 593 -48.87 -12.75 15.47
N PHE A 594 -48.10 -12.17 14.55
CA PHE A 594 -46.76 -11.64 14.77
C PHE A 594 -46.77 -10.15 14.41
N GLY A 595 -46.33 -9.31 15.35
CA GLY A 595 -46.46 -7.86 15.25
C GLY A 595 -45.16 -7.07 15.41
N GLY A 596 -44.02 -7.77 15.46
CA GLY A 596 -42.69 -7.17 15.50
C GLY A 596 -41.64 -8.07 16.17
N LEU A 597 -40.39 -7.92 15.75
CA LEU A 597 -39.20 -8.45 16.41
C LEU A 597 -38.19 -7.32 16.51
N GLU A 598 -37.69 -7.05 17.71
CA GLU A 598 -36.68 -6.02 17.96
C GLU A 598 -35.54 -6.58 18.82
N LEU A 599 -34.30 -6.20 18.51
CA LEU A 599 -33.15 -6.51 19.34
C LEU A 599 -33.00 -5.45 20.44
N VAL A 600 -32.67 -5.89 21.65
CA VAL A 600 -32.47 -5.05 22.84
C VAL A 600 -31.00 -4.99 23.24
N GLU A 601 -30.26 -6.09 23.08
CA GLU A 601 -28.86 -6.23 23.49
C GLU A 601 -28.16 -7.34 22.68
N GLY A 602 -26.84 -7.24 22.48
CA GLY A 602 -26.01 -8.31 21.87
C GLY A 602 -26.01 -8.37 20.34
N GLY A 603 -26.11 -7.23 19.65
CA GLY A 603 -26.20 -7.18 18.19
C GLY A 603 -24.87 -7.03 17.47
N THR A 604 -24.67 -7.83 16.42
CA THR A 604 -23.58 -7.68 15.45
C THR A 604 -24.14 -7.24 14.09
N PRO A 605 -23.28 -6.75 13.17
CA PRO A 605 -23.69 -6.44 11.79
C PRO A 605 -24.10 -7.66 10.92
N ALA A 606 -24.19 -8.86 11.50
CA ALA A 606 -24.77 -10.05 10.88
C ALA A 606 -25.96 -10.63 11.69
N THR A 607 -26.48 -9.90 12.68
CA THR A 607 -27.72 -10.24 13.38
C THR A 607 -28.92 -10.01 12.44
N MET A 608 -29.50 -11.10 11.97
CA MET A 608 -30.65 -11.13 11.06
C MET A 608 -31.96 -11.17 11.85
N LEU A 609 -32.84 -10.20 11.59
CA LEU A 609 -34.19 -10.11 12.15
C LEU A 609 -35.23 -10.14 11.02
N VAL A 610 -36.08 -11.17 10.99
CA VAL A 610 -37.20 -11.27 10.05
C VAL A 610 -38.52 -11.26 10.81
N HIS A 611 -39.40 -10.34 10.41
CA HIS A 611 -40.83 -10.34 10.74
C HIS A 611 -41.59 -10.41 9.42
N ASN A 612 -42.27 -11.54 9.20
CA ASN A 612 -43.22 -11.70 8.10
C ASN A 612 -44.61 -12.06 8.63
N ARG A 613 -45.60 -12.19 7.73
CA ARG A 613 -47.00 -12.49 8.07
C ARG A 613 -47.13 -13.74 8.95
N ASP A 614 -46.23 -14.71 8.79
CA ASP A 614 -46.37 -16.08 9.29
C ASP A 614 -45.23 -16.51 10.22
N GLY A 615 -44.27 -15.63 10.55
CA GLY A 615 -43.22 -15.98 11.51
C GLY A 615 -42.34 -14.85 12.07
N LEU A 616 -41.91 -15.11 13.31
CA LEU A 616 -40.79 -14.52 14.07
C LEU A 616 -39.44 -15.21 13.86
N THR A 617 -38.46 -14.66 13.14
CA THR A 617 -37.12 -15.29 13.03
C THR A 617 -35.97 -14.38 13.44
N LEU A 618 -35.17 -14.85 14.40
CA LEU A 618 -33.88 -14.28 14.82
C LEU A 618 -32.77 -15.28 14.46
N THR A 619 -31.76 -14.82 13.72
CA THR A 619 -30.50 -15.56 13.51
C THR A 619 -29.33 -14.64 13.82
N THR A 620 -28.43 -15.02 14.71
CA THR A 620 -27.33 -14.15 15.18
C THR A 620 -26.12 -14.98 15.61
N PRO A 621 -24.88 -14.49 15.43
CA PRO A 621 -23.74 -15.08 16.13
C PRO A 621 -23.88 -14.80 17.64
N LEU A 622 -23.24 -15.63 18.44
CA LEU A 622 -23.10 -15.50 19.89
C LEU A 622 -21.63 -15.20 20.23
N THR A 623 -21.40 -14.28 21.17
CA THR A 623 -20.05 -14.00 21.68
C THR A 623 -19.94 -14.49 23.13
N ILE A 624 -18.84 -15.18 23.46
CA ILE A 624 -18.67 -15.78 24.79
C ILE A 624 -18.62 -14.68 25.85
N GLY A 625 -19.50 -14.79 26.85
CA GLY A 625 -19.65 -13.81 27.93
C GLY A 625 -20.60 -12.65 27.62
N GLU A 626 -20.94 -12.39 26.35
CA GLU A 626 -21.90 -11.35 25.99
C GLU A 626 -23.35 -11.88 26.10
N PRO A 627 -24.30 -11.06 26.60
CA PRO A 627 -25.72 -11.37 26.56
C PRO A 627 -26.34 -11.02 25.21
N VAL A 628 -27.33 -11.80 24.78
CA VAL A 628 -28.23 -11.45 23.67
C VAL A 628 -29.64 -11.33 24.22
N THR A 629 -30.28 -10.19 24.00
CA THR A 629 -31.67 -9.94 24.43
C THR A 629 -32.49 -9.47 23.23
N ALA A 630 -33.59 -10.17 22.92
CA ALA A 630 -34.47 -9.86 21.80
C ALA A 630 -35.95 -9.94 22.22
N ARG A 631 -36.77 -8.98 21.80
CA ARG A 631 -38.17 -8.86 22.17
C ARG A 631 -39.09 -9.23 21.00
N PHE A 632 -39.86 -10.28 21.22
CA PHE A 632 -40.82 -10.85 20.27
C PHE A 632 -42.22 -10.35 20.61
N HIS A 633 -42.85 -9.63 19.67
CA HIS A 633 -44.20 -9.10 19.81
C HIS A 633 -45.21 -10.05 19.13
N PHE A 634 -46.01 -10.73 19.95
CA PHE A 634 -47.12 -11.58 19.49
C PHE A 634 -48.44 -10.85 19.72
N ALA A 635 -49.48 -11.16 18.94
CA ALA A 635 -50.77 -10.44 18.89
C ALA A 635 -51.54 -10.24 20.24
N LYS A 636 -51.07 -10.82 21.36
CA LYS A 636 -51.65 -10.70 22.71
C LYS A 636 -50.63 -10.55 23.85
N GLN A 637 -49.32 -10.68 23.56
CA GLN A 637 -48.28 -10.75 24.60
C GLN A 637 -46.93 -10.32 24.03
N ILE A 638 -46.06 -9.79 24.89
CA ILE A 638 -44.67 -9.50 24.60
C ILE A 638 -43.81 -10.53 25.33
N ARG A 639 -42.80 -11.09 24.68
CA ARG A 639 -41.76 -11.88 25.37
C ARG A 639 -40.36 -11.45 25.00
N GLU A 640 -39.50 -11.33 26.01
CA GLU A 640 -38.06 -11.22 25.80
C GLU A 640 -37.42 -12.58 25.86
N LEU A 641 -36.74 -12.96 24.77
CA LEU A 641 -35.69 -13.96 24.79
C LEU A 641 -34.46 -13.32 25.45
N GLN A 642 -34.02 -13.89 26.56
CA GLN A 642 -32.79 -13.51 27.26
C GLN A 642 -31.82 -14.68 27.20
N VAL A 643 -30.70 -14.51 26.50
CA VAL A 643 -29.65 -15.51 26.26
C VAL A 643 -28.34 -15.05 26.87
N ARG A 644 -27.61 -16.00 27.46
CA ARG A 644 -26.23 -15.81 27.95
C ARG A 644 -25.37 -17.00 27.55
N TRP A 645 -24.12 -16.74 27.18
CA TRP A 645 -23.14 -17.77 26.82
C TRP A 645 -21.86 -17.69 27.69
N PRO A 646 -21.96 -17.90 29.02
CA PRO A 646 -20.81 -17.92 29.91
C PRO A 646 -19.91 -19.15 29.68
N VAL A 647 -18.62 -19.01 30.00
CA VAL A 647 -17.72 -20.16 30.15
C VAL A 647 -18.12 -20.98 31.39
N GLY A 648 -18.25 -22.29 31.25
CA GLY A 648 -18.53 -23.23 32.32
C GLY A 648 -17.29 -23.71 33.07
N ASP A 649 -17.50 -24.47 34.14
CA ASP A 649 -16.43 -24.99 35.02
C ASP A 649 -15.47 -25.98 34.32
N ASP A 650 -15.83 -26.47 33.13
CA ASP A 650 -15.02 -27.33 32.26
C ASP A 650 -14.26 -26.56 31.16
N GLY A 651 -14.36 -25.22 31.14
CA GLY A 651 -13.76 -24.35 30.14
C GLY A 651 -14.54 -24.22 28.83
N LYS A 652 -15.74 -24.82 28.71
CA LYS A 652 -16.56 -24.73 27.50
C LYS A 652 -17.69 -23.70 27.64
N PRO A 653 -18.12 -23.02 26.56
CA PRO A 653 -19.22 -22.07 26.64
C PRO A 653 -20.55 -22.82 26.82
N LYS A 654 -21.34 -22.40 27.82
CA LYS A 654 -22.55 -23.09 28.27
C LYS A 654 -23.77 -22.20 28.06
N PHE A 655 -24.58 -22.53 27.07
CA PHE A 655 -25.80 -21.77 26.76
C PHE A 655 -26.81 -21.80 27.90
N VAL A 656 -27.38 -20.63 28.20
CA VAL A 656 -28.53 -20.45 29.09
C VAL A 656 -29.49 -19.48 28.42
N GLY A 657 -30.72 -19.90 28.16
CA GLY A 657 -31.76 -19.08 27.53
C GLY A 657 -33.13 -19.22 28.19
N ALA A 658 -33.86 -18.11 28.28
CA ALA A 658 -35.24 -18.08 28.75
C ALA A 658 -36.09 -17.07 27.95
N PHE A 659 -37.36 -17.42 27.71
CA PHE A 659 -38.39 -16.50 27.27
C PHE A 659 -39.20 -16.00 28.49
N VAL A 660 -39.14 -14.71 28.75
CA VAL A 660 -39.82 -14.04 29.87
C VAL A 660 -41.01 -13.25 29.33
N ASP A 661 -42.20 -13.41 29.93
CA ASP A 661 -43.39 -12.59 29.64
C ASP A 661 -43.15 -11.15 30.17
N VAL A 662 -43.34 -10.11 29.35
CA VAL A 662 -43.01 -8.71 29.67
C VAL A 662 -44.27 -7.81 29.62
N GLU A 663 -44.36 -6.82 30.51
CA GLU A 663 -45.47 -5.85 30.51
C GLU A 663 -45.31 -4.82 29.37
N GLY A 664 -46.37 -4.66 28.58
CA GLY A 664 -46.46 -3.65 27.52
C GLY A 664 -47.69 -3.88 26.63
N GLN A 665 -47.95 -2.97 25.70
CA GLN A 665 -48.91 -3.21 24.61
C GLN A 665 -48.15 -3.84 23.44
N PRO A 666 -48.54 -5.03 22.93
CA PRO A 666 -47.86 -5.63 21.79
C PRO A 666 -47.85 -4.70 20.59
N LYS A 667 -46.68 -4.55 19.96
CA LYS A 667 -46.57 -3.88 18.68
C LYS A 667 -47.31 -4.68 17.61
N ALA A 668 -47.79 -3.99 16.58
CA ALA A 668 -48.53 -4.56 15.45
C ALA A 668 -48.09 -3.84 14.18
N ASP A 669 -46.80 -3.96 13.87
CA ASP A 669 -46.24 -3.50 12.60
C ASP A 669 -46.75 -4.38 11.45
N GLU A 670 -46.84 -3.82 10.25
CA GLU A 670 -46.95 -4.60 9.02
C GLU A 670 -45.54 -5.08 8.60
N PRO A 671 -45.39 -6.29 8.04
CA PRO A 671 -44.12 -6.76 7.48
C PRO A 671 -43.53 -5.79 6.44
N ALA A 672 -42.19 -5.70 6.39
CA ALA A 672 -41.48 -4.94 5.36
C ALA A 672 -41.88 -5.45 3.96
N ALA A 673 -42.30 -4.54 3.08
CA ALA A 673 -42.84 -4.90 1.76
C ALA A 673 -41.79 -5.61 0.88
N GLU A 674 -40.52 -5.28 1.11
CA GLU A 674 -39.32 -5.81 0.49
C GLU A 674 -39.16 -7.33 0.72
N LEU A 675 -39.59 -7.83 1.89
CA LEU A 675 -39.57 -9.26 2.22
C LEU A 675 -40.50 -10.10 1.32
N SER A 676 -41.51 -9.50 0.68
CA SER A 676 -42.48 -10.23 -0.15
C SER A 676 -41.80 -11.03 -1.27
N ARG A 677 -40.74 -10.48 -1.88
CA ARG A 677 -39.95 -11.18 -2.91
C ARG A 677 -39.20 -12.38 -2.32
N LEU A 678 -38.62 -12.22 -1.13
CA LEU A 678 -37.92 -13.30 -0.44
C LEU A 678 -38.89 -14.41 -0.01
N CYS A 679 -40.09 -14.06 0.48
CA CYS A 679 -41.14 -15.03 0.77
C CYS A 679 -41.49 -15.85 -0.47
N THR A 680 -41.79 -15.22 -1.61
CA THR A 680 -42.09 -15.95 -2.87
C THR A 680 -40.90 -16.72 -3.48
N CYS A 681 -39.68 -16.52 -2.98
CA CYS A 681 -38.55 -17.41 -3.25
C CYS A 681 -38.40 -18.52 -2.21
N TYR A 682 -38.68 -18.23 -0.94
CA TYR A 682 -38.66 -19.18 0.17
C TYR A 682 -39.78 -20.21 0.02
N GLU A 683 -41.03 -19.81 -0.17
CA GLU A 683 -42.20 -20.67 -0.39
C GLU A 683 -41.89 -21.77 -1.43
N LYS A 684 -41.31 -21.39 -2.59
CA LYS A 684 -40.91 -22.28 -3.70
C LYS A 684 -39.68 -23.17 -3.48
N THR A 685 -38.95 -22.99 -2.38
CA THR A 685 -37.70 -23.72 -2.08
C THR A 685 -37.69 -24.32 -0.67
N ALA A 686 -38.65 -23.94 0.16
CA ALA A 686 -38.81 -24.35 1.55
C ALA A 686 -39.86 -25.43 1.73
N GLU A 687 -40.95 -25.37 0.94
CA GLU A 687 -42.10 -26.28 1.05
C GLU A 687 -42.76 -26.24 2.45
N GLU A 688 -42.59 -25.14 3.20
CA GLU A 688 -43.17 -24.92 4.54
C GLU A 688 -44.66 -24.52 4.43
N PHE A 689 -45.57 -25.18 5.16
CA PHE A 689 -47.00 -24.88 5.15
C PHE A 689 -47.60 -24.61 6.55
N TRP A 690 -48.70 -23.84 6.59
CA TRP A 690 -49.59 -23.70 7.76
C TRP A 690 -51.07 -23.81 7.37
N CYS A 691 -51.97 -24.18 8.28
CA CYS A 691 -53.38 -24.45 7.95
C CYS A 691 -54.38 -23.62 8.79
N GLN A 692 -55.46 -23.14 8.15
CA GLN A 692 -56.42 -22.25 8.81
C GLN A 692 -57.33 -22.95 9.82
N GLU A 693 -57.61 -24.24 9.65
CA GLU A 693 -58.37 -25.03 10.62
C GLU A 693 -57.58 -26.28 11.00
N THR A 694 -57.49 -26.57 12.30
CA THR A 694 -56.92 -27.81 12.85
C THR A 694 -57.85 -28.32 13.95
N TYR A 695 -58.40 -29.51 13.75
CA TYR A 695 -59.39 -30.13 14.63
C TYR A 695 -58.74 -31.06 15.69
N PRO A 696 -59.47 -31.45 16.77
CA PRO A 696 -58.87 -32.13 17.94
C PRO A 696 -58.46 -33.59 17.71
N ASP A 697 -59.09 -34.24 16.73
CA ASP A 697 -58.71 -35.51 16.08
C ASP A 697 -57.35 -35.41 15.39
N GLY A 698 -57.09 -34.27 14.75
CA GLY A 698 -55.88 -33.93 14.04
C GLY A 698 -56.14 -33.22 12.71
N GLU A 699 -57.38 -33.25 12.19
CA GLU A 699 -57.69 -32.86 10.80
C GLU A 699 -57.30 -31.42 10.49
N ALA A 700 -56.40 -31.25 9.53
CA ALA A 700 -55.88 -29.96 9.06
C ALA A 700 -56.47 -29.62 7.69
N TYR A 701 -57.11 -28.45 7.59
CA TYR A 701 -57.77 -27.97 6.38
C TYR A 701 -57.35 -26.54 6.01
N GLN A 702 -57.45 -26.23 4.71
CA GLN A 702 -57.12 -24.91 4.14
C GLN A 702 -55.68 -24.52 4.46
N CYS A 703 -54.75 -25.38 4.06
CA CYS A 703 -53.32 -25.15 4.16
C CYS A 703 -52.83 -24.13 3.10
N GLN A 704 -51.79 -23.38 3.44
CA GLN A 704 -51.21 -22.31 2.65
C GLN A 704 -49.68 -22.34 2.80
N GLU A 705 -48.96 -22.00 1.73
CA GLU A 705 -47.51 -21.79 1.78
C GLU A 705 -47.15 -20.76 2.87
N SER A 706 -46.02 -20.99 3.53
CA SER A 706 -45.55 -20.24 4.70
C SER A 706 -44.17 -19.63 4.43
N CYS A 707 -44.05 -18.34 4.70
CA CYS A 707 -42.76 -17.66 4.82
C CYS A 707 -42.19 -17.75 6.26
N GLY A 708 -42.87 -18.43 7.17
CA GLY A 708 -42.64 -18.36 8.63
C GLY A 708 -41.22 -18.68 9.08
N GLY A 709 -40.52 -19.59 8.40
CA GLY A 709 -39.13 -19.94 8.68
C GLY A 709 -38.04 -19.19 7.93
N LEU A 710 -38.37 -18.18 7.13
CA LEU A 710 -37.37 -17.33 6.50
C LEU A 710 -36.51 -16.62 7.56
N TRP A 711 -35.18 -16.80 7.47
CA TRP A 711 -34.20 -15.83 7.96
C TRP A 711 -33.55 -15.13 6.76
N ALA A 712 -33.20 -13.87 6.94
CA ALA A 712 -32.55 -13.00 5.96
C ALA A 712 -32.09 -11.73 6.69
N ASP A 713 -31.08 -11.06 6.16
CA ASP A 713 -30.70 -9.69 6.51
C ASP A 713 -31.54 -8.70 5.66
N PRO A 714 -32.43 -7.89 6.27
CA PRO A 714 -33.21 -6.90 5.53
C PRO A 714 -32.36 -5.84 4.81
N ALA A 715 -31.16 -5.54 5.30
CA ALA A 715 -30.27 -4.56 4.68
C ALA A 715 -29.67 -5.05 3.34
N LEU A 716 -29.68 -6.37 3.12
CA LEU A 716 -29.14 -6.99 1.90
C LEU A 716 -30.16 -7.19 0.79
N ILE A 717 -31.45 -6.93 1.02
CA ILE A 717 -32.50 -7.24 0.05
C ILE A 717 -32.24 -6.52 -1.28
N GLU A 718 -31.81 -5.25 -1.26
CA GLU A 718 -31.54 -4.48 -2.48
C GLU A 718 -30.31 -5.00 -3.25
N SER A 719 -29.15 -5.13 -2.58
CA SER A 719 -27.89 -5.56 -3.21
C SER A 719 -27.95 -7.00 -3.71
N CYS A 720 -28.46 -7.93 -2.91
CA CYS A 720 -28.67 -9.32 -3.33
C CYS A 720 -29.71 -9.43 -4.45
N THR A 721 -30.77 -8.62 -4.44
CA THR A 721 -31.76 -8.59 -5.54
C THR A 721 -31.13 -8.08 -6.82
N ALA A 722 -30.24 -7.08 -6.77
CA ALA A 722 -29.52 -6.59 -7.94
C ALA A 722 -28.55 -7.65 -8.50
N ALA A 723 -27.79 -8.32 -7.65
CA ALA A 723 -26.78 -9.30 -8.05
C ALA A 723 -27.37 -10.65 -8.53
N PHE A 724 -28.43 -11.15 -7.88
CA PHE A 724 -28.93 -12.52 -8.05
C PHE A 724 -30.42 -12.60 -8.40
N SER A 725 -30.91 -11.61 -9.17
CA SER A 725 -32.32 -11.48 -9.55
C SER A 725 -32.93 -12.70 -10.28
N ASP A 726 -32.10 -13.55 -10.87
CA ASP A 726 -32.43 -14.68 -11.74
C ASP A 726 -32.62 -16.02 -11.01
N SER A 727 -32.10 -16.14 -9.78
CA SER A 727 -32.09 -17.40 -9.03
C SER A 727 -32.53 -17.21 -7.58
N CYS A 728 -33.73 -17.71 -7.24
CA CYS A 728 -34.25 -17.67 -5.88
C CYS A 728 -33.30 -18.30 -4.85
N GLY A 729 -32.59 -19.39 -5.21
CA GLY A 729 -31.61 -20.01 -4.31
C GLY A 729 -30.44 -19.09 -4.00
N ARG A 730 -29.82 -18.47 -5.02
CA ARG A 730 -28.70 -17.53 -4.82
C ARG A 730 -29.13 -16.24 -4.12
N LEU A 731 -30.35 -15.75 -4.42
CA LEU A 731 -30.93 -14.60 -3.74
C LEU A 731 -31.12 -14.88 -2.25
N LEU A 732 -31.66 -16.05 -1.88
CA LEU A 732 -31.82 -16.48 -0.49
C LEU A 732 -30.46 -16.64 0.20
N SER A 733 -29.52 -17.43 -0.36
CA SER A 733 -28.17 -17.57 0.21
C SER A 733 -27.48 -16.22 0.44
N CYS A 734 -27.58 -15.28 -0.51
CA CYS A 734 -26.98 -13.95 -0.38
C CYS A 734 -27.51 -13.17 0.82
N VAL A 735 -28.85 -13.03 0.95
CA VAL A 735 -29.46 -12.33 2.10
C VAL A 735 -29.33 -13.14 3.39
N GLN A 736 -29.05 -14.44 3.30
CA GLN A 736 -28.78 -15.32 4.44
C GLN A 736 -27.32 -15.31 4.88
N ASN A 737 -26.49 -14.37 4.38
CA ASN A 737 -25.08 -14.21 4.73
C ASN A 737 -24.20 -15.44 4.39
N ASP A 738 -24.55 -16.18 3.33
CA ASP A 738 -23.73 -17.26 2.77
C ASP A 738 -22.53 -16.67 1.98
N PRO A 739 -21.27 -16.98 2.35
CA PRO A 739 -20.05 -16.46 1.72
C PRO A 739 -19.79 -17.02 0.30
N LEU A 740 -20.58 -17.99 -0.15
CA LEU A 740 -20.59 -18.46 -1.53
C LEU A 740 -21.35 -17.52 -2.49
N THR A 741 -22.15 -16.60 -1.93
CA THR A 741 -23.06 -15.72 -2.70
C THR A 741 -23.03 -14.27 -2.19
N ALA A 742 -21.85 -13.75 -1.87
CA ALA A 742 -21.69 -12.32 -1.59
C ALA A 742 -21.79 -11.47 -2.88
N PRO A 743 -22.35 -10.25 -2.83
CA PRO A 743 -22.35 -9.28 -3.95
C PRO A 743 -21.06 -8.44 -3.96
N ASP A 744 -20.59 -7.99 -5.12
CA ASP A 744 -19.36 -7.18 -5.22
C ASP A 744 -19.45 -5.85 -4.43
N CYS A 745 -18.44 -5.55 -3.61
CA CYS A 745 -18.36 -4.28 -2.89
C CYS A 745 -17.83 -3.11 -3.75
N PRO A 746 -18.29 -1.87 -3.50
CA PRO A 746 -17.73 -0.68 -4.13
C PRO A 746 -16.31 -0.40 -3.62
N ALA A 747 -15.53 0.34 -4.42
CA ALA A 747 -14.17 0.74 -4.06
C ALA A 747 -14.12 1.47 -2.70
N GLY A 748 -13.14 1.13 -1.86
CA GLY A 748 -13.04 1.63 -0.48
C GLY A 748 -13.93 0.91 0.54
N SER A 749 -14.62 -0.17 0.15
CA SER A 749 -15.45 -1.00 1.05
C SER A 749 -15.14 -2.49 0.94
N VAL A 750 -15.41 -3.25 2.00
CA VAL A 750 -15.19 -4.69 2.11
C VAL A 750 -16.36 -5.41 2.79
N HIS A 751 -16.42 -6.74 2.66
CA HIS A 751 -17.24 -7.56 3.56
C HIS A 751 -16.58 -7.69 4.93
N ALA A 752 -17.39 -7.65 5.99
CA ALA A 752 -16.93 -7.78 7.37
C ALA A 752 -18.01 -8.39 8.28
N PHE A 753 -17.65 -8.70 9.53
CA PHE A 753 -18.55 -9.18 10.59
C PHE A 753 -19.37 -10.44 10.28
N ALA A 754 -18.90 -11.29 9.35
CA ALA A 754 -19.66 -12.42 8.80
C ALA A 754 -20.99 -12.03 8.12
N SER A 755 -21.06 -10.82 7.59
CA SER A 755 -22.15 -10.32 6.74
C SER A 755 -21.68 -10.13 5.30
N ASN A 756 -22.58 -10.39 4.34
CA ASN A 756 -22.43 -10.05 2.93
C ASN A 756 -22.67 -8.55 2.65
N ALA A 757 -22.90 -7.74 3.68
CA ALA A 757 -22.90 -6.28 3.57
C ALA A 757 -21.51 -5.73 3.22
N CYS A 758 -21.47 -4.52 2.68
CA CYS A 758 -20.24 -3.80 2.38
C CYS A 758 -20.04 -2.65 3.37
N PHE A 759 -18.94 -2.70 4.12
CA PHE A 759 -18.57 -1.72 5.12
C PHE A 759 -17.42 -0.88 4.56
N ALA A 760 -17.54 0.45 4.65
CA ALA A 760 -16.45 1.36 4.28
C ALA A 760 -15.24 1.10 5.18
N ALA A 761 -14.05 1.04 4.57
CA ALA A 761 -12.79 1.00 5.31
C ALA A 761 -12.56 2.35 6.02
N CYS A 762 -11.82 2.33 7.14
CA CYS A 762 -11.55 3.51 7.94
C CYS A 762 -10.23 3.43 8.71
N ASP A 763 -9.74 4.59 9.11
CA ASP A 763 -8.59 4.78 9.98
C ASP A 763 -8.71 6.12 10.74
N ALA A 764 -7.63 6.62 11.35
CA ALA A 764 -7.64 7.88 12.09
C ALA A 764 -7.73 9.15 11.20
N ALA A 765 -7.30 9.08 9.94
CA ALA A 765 -7.45 10.14 8.94
C ALA A 765 -8.76 10.01 8.14
N HIS A 766 -9.32 8.80 8.06
CA HIS A 766 -10.58 8.46 7.39
C HIS A 766 -11.64 8.02 8.40
N PRO A 767 -12.12 8.92 9.29
CA PRO A 767 -13.15 8.58 10.27
C PRO A 767 -14.50 8.31 9.59
N CYS A 768 -15.26 7.40 10.18
CA CYS A 768 -16.57 7.02 9.69
C CYS A 768 -17.57 8.19 9.65
N ALA A 769 -18.31 8.30 8.55
CA ALA A 769 -19.38 9.30 8.39
C ALA A 769 -20.52 9.14 9.44
N SER A 770 -20.66 7.92 9.97
CA SER A 770 -21.54 7.57 11.10
C SER A 770 -20.98 6.33 11.80
N GLY A 771 -21.19 6.22 13.12
CA GLY A 771 -20.75 5.06 13.90
C GLY A 771 -19.30 5.15 14.37
N THR A 772 -18.64 4.00 14.46
CA THR A 772 -17.27 3.84 14.99
C THR A 772 -16.39 3.04 14.04
N CYS A 773 -15.13 3.45 13.90
CA CYS A 773 -14.13 2.65 13.21
C CYS A 773 -13.72 1.47 14.11
N THR A 774 -13.85 0.25 13.60
CA THR A 774 -13.57 -1.00 14.33
C THR A 774 -12.42 -1.73 13.65
N GLU A 775 -11.43 -2.20 14.41
CA GLU A 775 -10.35 -3.03 13.86
C GLU A 775 -10.90 -4.31 13.22
N TRP A 776 -10.42 -4.63 12.01
CA TRP A 776 -10.81 -5.80 11.25
C TRP A 776 -9.66 -6.23 10.34
N GLN A 777 -9.20 -7.48 10.45
CA GLN A 777 -8.16 -8.07 9.59
C GLN A 777 -6.96 -7.15 9.27
N GLY A 778 -6.40 -6.48 10.28
CA GLY A 778 -5.23 -5.59 10.13
C GLY A 778 -5.51 -4.19 9.58
N GLY A 779 -6.76 -3.88 9.22
CA GLY A 779 -7.23 -2.52 8.90
C GLY A 779 -8.40 -2.11 9.80
N GLY A 780 -9.20 -1.13 9.37
CA GLY A 780 -10.42 -0.71 10.06
C GLY A 780 -11.65 -0.72 9.15
N VAL A 781 -12.83 -0.97 9.71
CA VAL A 781 -14.13 -0.87 9.02
C VAL A 781 -15.17 -0.11 9.86
N CYS A 782 -16.06 0.60 9.17
CA CYS A 782 -17.11 1.39 9.82
C CYS A 782 -18.28 0.54 10.30
N ARG A 783 -18.49 0.48 11.61
CA ARG A 783 -19.65 -0.11 12.27
C ARG A 783 -20.58 1.00 12.76
N ALA A 784 -21.84 0.98 12.33
CA ALA A 784 -22.88 1.95 12.72
C ALA A 784 -23.14 1.97 14.24
#